data_AF-A0A1Q9PHD0-F1
#
_entry.id   AF-A0A1Q9PHD0-F1
#
_cell.length_a   1.000
_cell.length_b   1.000
_cell.length_c   1.000
_cell.angle_alpha   90.00
_cell.angle_beta   90.00
_cell.angle_gamma   90.00
#
_symmetry.space_group_name_H-M   'P 1'
#
loop_
_entity.id
_entity.type
_entity.pdbx_description
1 polymer ?
#
loop_
_entity_poly.entity_id
_entity_poly.type
_entity_poly.pdbx_seq_one_letter_code
_entity_poly.pdbx_strand_id
1 'polypeptide(L)'
;MTGYYKASKSRSQNRKSWSIMFRHPLRKDAKGRTGLKVRRGLGTESPIEAEVLVQQMNQLLEDESYWSFSSKEKALQEFDERIVTAFYDSLEPKKGPDSLELRERILPLPTTAEGYAKVQLIGTTGAGKTTLLRQLMGTHPEKERFPSTSTAKTTVCDMEIILKEQPTYEAVVTFFSYDKIRMYVEECVMNCGKSFVKNENEQTITRHFLEHTDQRFRLSYILGNLTSKKTNSLLRSKSSTQSNTKTLTDPSRIQISAQERKQMEETLVQFINEIKQTAEESYNEAKEDLFIRPENTQDIEEALEVRFEEVWKISSGYSQVVEQIMNEVEKRFSFVPDGDWKYNSQDWPLFWTFSTENRVDFIEAMKQMSSNHANFFGKLITPLVQGIRIKGPFIPNWYKGEAPRLVLMDGEGLGHQAGGSISTTLSKKLDDVDAILLVDNAQSPMISEPINALKHIVTTGHTSKLHVCFTHFDEVKGDNLPEISDKENHVIGSLENALDEIGKKLGVNAQRYLFKQMEKGTLFFLGGIHEVIHESDEYTNEQLVRIIDTLQRTTEEPEPSETFPIYNGTTAALAIQQAAKDFYKRWNSILNLSQDKSLKEHWRRIQALNRRFAELNEDEYDGLRPLADMIMMLRENIFTSILDEPVSWTAANASDEMKQSSLDQIAGEFNKNLHDYIVSSTWDNQMKEWIHAYQLSGTGSTKIRAKEIQEIYKTTIPEPHEFHSQSIIVYEIYRILKQAIEDCGGRMEG
;
A
#
# COMPACT_ATOMS: atom_id res chain seq x y z
N MET A 1 26.65 14.34 -36.23
CA MET A 1 25.34 14.00 -36.82
C MET A 1 24.37 13.80 -35.66
N THR A 2 23.70 14.87 -35.27
CA THR A 2 22.81 15.02 -34.11
C THR A 2 21.37 14.75 -34.53
N GLY A 3 20.98 13.47 -34.57
CA GLY A 3 19.61 13.10 -34.95
C GLY A 3 19.14 11.91 -34.15
N TYR A 4 18.68 12.11 -32.92
CA TYR A 4 18.26 10.98 -32.08
C TYR A 4 16.96 11.16 -31.28
N TYR A 5 16.39 12.36 -31.15
CA TYR A 5 15.12 12.55 -30.45
C TYR A 5 14.03 13.02 -31.40
N LYS A 6 13.05 12.14 -31.65
CA LYS A 6 11.86 12.46 -32.44
C LYS A 6 10.59 12.22 -31.64
N ALA A 7 9.60 13.06 -31.90
CA ALA A 7 8.25 12.92 -31.41
C ALA A 7 7.36 12.25 -32.46
N SER A 8 6.37 11.51 -31.97
CA SER A 8 5.34 10.84 -32.75
C SER A 8 3.99 11.07 -32.08
N LYS A 9 2.90 11.10 -32.86
CA LYS A 9 1.54 11.14 -32.31
C LYS A 9 1.00 9.73 -32.09
N SER A 10 0.23 9.55 -31.03
CA SER A 10 -0.59 8.37 -30.79
C SER A 10 -2.01 8.79 -30.46
N ARG A 11 -2.98 7.92 -30.76
CA ARG A 11 -4.39 8.08 -30.39
C ARG A 11 -4.91 6.73 -29.97
N SER A 12 -5.44 6.61 -28.75
CA SER A 12 -6.07 5.38 -28.32
C SER A 12 -7.49 5.26 -28.89
N GLN A 13 -7.92 4.03 -29.15
CA GLN A 13 -9.16 3.73 -29.89
C GLN A 13 -10.44 4.28 -29.24
N ASN A 14 -10.41 4.58 -27.94
CA ASN A 14 -11.55 5.07 -27.17
C ASN A 14 -11.47 6.57 -26.84
N ARG A 15 -10.46 7.30 -27.36
CA ARG A 15 -10.26 8.72 -27.05
C ARG A 15 -10.56 9.62 -28.23
N LYS A 16 -11.25 10.73 -27.93
CA LYS A 16 -11.40 11.80 -28.89
C LYS A 16 -10.08 12.58 -29.09
N SER A 17 -9.28 12.77 -28.03
CA SER A 17 -8.00 13.51 -27.99
C SER A 17 -6.77 12.71 -28.48
N TRP A 18 -5.81 13.39 -29.12
CA TRP A 18 -4.48 12.88 -29.49
C TRP A 18 -3.45 13.04 -28.36
N SER A 19 -2.45 12.17 -28.33
CA SER A 19 -1.28 12.24 -27.46
C SER A 19 0.02 12.30 -28.26
N ILE A 20 1.09 12.76 -27.65
CA ILE A 20 2.45 12.81 -28.18
C ILE A 20 3.37 11.89 -27.38
N MET A 21 4.27 11.19 -28.08
CA MET A 21 5.31 10.34 -27.51
C MET A 21 6.67 10.74 -28.05
N PHE A 22 7.65 10.93 -27.17
CA PHE A 22 9.02 11.29 -27.54
C PHE A 22 10.03 10.76 -26.53
N ARG A 23 11.33 10.89 -26.82
CA ARG A 23 12.42 10.60 -25.88
C ARG A 23 13.00 11.91 -25.37
N HIS A 24 13.02 12.09 -24.06
CA HIS A 24 13.40 13.36 -23.45
C HIS A 24 14.93 13.49 -23.30
N PRO A 25 15.57 14.52 -23.88
CA PRO A 25 17.03 14.65 -23.97
C PRO A 25 17.73 14.90 -22.63
N LEU A 26 17.03 15.42 -21.62
CA LEU A 26 17.59 15.64 -20.28
C LEU A 26 17.22 14.57 -19.24
N ARG A 27 16.25 13.70 -19.55
CA ARG A 27 15.87 12.63 -18.62
C ARG A 27 16.69 11.40 -18.96
N LYS A 28 17.37 10.88 -17.94
CA LYS A 28 18.13 9.66 -18.05
C LYS A 28 17.18 8.45 -18.06
N ASP A 29 17.45 7.51 -18.95
CA ASP A 29 16.85 6.19 -18.93
C ASP A 29 17.48 5.33 -17.82
N ALA A 30 17.01 4.08 -17.69
CA ALA A 30 17.51 3.13 -16.70
C ALA A 30 19.02 2.79 -16.84
N LYS A 31 19.72 3.29 -17.87
CA LYS A 31 21.17 3.17 -18.06
C LYS A 31 21.95 4.44 -17.77
N GLY A 32 21.29 5.49 -17.26
CA GLY A 32 21.91 6.79 -17.08
C GLY A 32 22.12 7.57 -18.38
N ARG A 33 21.64 7.05 -19.53
CA ARG A 33 21.75 7.68 -20.85
C ARG A 33 20.56 8.60 -21.07
N THR A 34 20.79 9.73 -21.71
CA THR A 34 19.71 10.67 -22.04
C THR A 34 18.71 10.05 -23.03
N GLY A 35 17.42 10.35 -22.88
CA GLY A 35 16.37 9.86 -23.79
C GLY A 35 15.28 8.99 -23.16
N LEU A 36 14.85 9.26 -21.91
CA LEU A 36 13.70 8.59 -21.30
C LEU A 36 12.43 8.82 -22.15
N LYS A 37 11.69 7.75 -22.44
CA LYS A 37 10.44 7.86 -23.21
C LYS A 37 9.36 8.57 -22.37
N VAL A 38 8.75 9.61 -22.94
CA VAL A 38 7.70 10.43 -22.33
C VAL A 38 6.45 10.37 -23.21
N ARG A 39 5.28 10.23 -22.59
CA ARG A 39 3.96 10.34 -23.23
C ARG A 39 3.16 11.48 -22.58
N ARG A 40 2.53 12.32 -23.40
CA ARG A 40 1.73 13.49 -22.97
C ARG A 40 0.49 13.65 -23.83
N GLY A 41 -0.63 14.05 -23.24
CA GLY A 41 -1.84 14.40 -23.98
C GLY A 41 -1.66 15.74 -24.71
N LEU A 42 -2.22 15.85 -25.92
CA LEU A 42 -2.22 17.10 -26.69
C LEU A 42 -3.53 17.89 -26.51
N GLY A 43 -4.53 17.32 -25.84
CA GLY A 43 -5.80 17.99 -25.54
C GLY A 43 -6.60 18.41 -26.78
N THR A 44 -6.34 17.81 -27.94
CA THR A 44 -7.00 18.11 -29.21
C THR A 44 -7.51 16.85 -29.90
N GLU A 45 -8.71 16.90 -30.46
CA GLU A 45 -9.28 15.82 -31.27
C GLU A 45 -8.85 15.89 -32.75
N SER A 46 -8.30 17.04 -33.16
CA SER A 46 -7.95 17.33 -34.54
C SER A 46 -6.62 16.66 -34.93
N PRO A 47 -6.61 15.76 -35.93
CA PRO A 47 -5.38 15.12 -36.39
C PRO A 47 -4.38 16.10 -37.00
N ILE A 48 -4.87 17.22 -37.55
CA ILE A 48 -4.06 18.27 -38.16
C ILE A 48 -3.37 19.09 -37.07
N GLU A 49 -4.12 19.48 -36.05
CA GLU A 49 -3.56 20.22 -34.90
C GLU A 49 -2.53 19.37 -34.15
N ALA A 50 -2.81 18.08 -33.96
CA ALA A 50 -1.85 17.14 -33.38
C ALA A 50 -0.55 17.03 -34.19
N GLU A 51 -0.62 17.08 -35.53
CA GLU A 51 0.57 17.08 -36.40
C GLU A 51 1.41 18.35 -36.19
N VAL A 52 0.76 19.52 -36.09
CA VAL A 52 1.44 20.80 -35.83
C VAL A 52 2.15 20.77 -34.47
N LEU A 53 1.49 20.26 -33.43
CA LEU A 53 2.07 20.11 -32.10
C LEU A 53 3.27 19.13 -32.11
N VAL A 54 3.18 18.02 -32.86
CA VAL A 54 4.32 17.10 -33.04
C VAL A 54 5.49 17.78 -33.75
N GLN A 55 5.24 18.64 -34.75
CA GLN A 55 6.29 19.39 -35.42
C GLN A 55 6.99 20.37 -34.46
N GLN A 56 6.21 21.11 -33.65
CA GLN A 56 6.77 22.00 -32.62
C GLN A 56 7.62 21.23 -31.59
N MET A 57 7.14 20.07 -31.13
CA MET A 57 7.94 19.22 -30.24
C MET A 57 9.23 18.74 -30.91
N ASN A 58 9.20 18.36 -32.19
CA ASN A 58 10.41 17.99 -32.91
C ASN A 58 11.39 19.16 -33.03
N GLN A 59 10.93 20.39 -33.25
CA GLN A 59 11.78 21.59 -33.23
C GLN A 59 12.44 21.79 -31.86
N LEU A 60 11.66 21.65 -30.77
CA LEU A 60 12.16 21.76 -29.40
C LEU A 60 13.17 20.64 -29.07
N LEU A 61 12.93 19.42 -29.56
CA LEU A 61 13.82 18.27 -29.40
C LEU A 61 15.10 18.35 -30.25
N GLU A 62 15.12 19.15 -31.31
CA GLU A 62 16.31 19.34 -32.17
C GLU A 62 17.22 20.46 -31.66
N ASP A 63 16.68 21.49 -31.00
CA ASP A 63 17.44 22.65 -30.53
C ASP A 63 17.88 22.50 -29.06
N GLU A 64 19.18 22.25 -28.87
CA GLU A 64 19.83 22.08 -27.57
C GLU A 64 19.72 23.32 -26.66
N SER A 65 19.47 24.51 -27.21
CA SER A 65 19.30 25.73 -26.40
C SER A 65 18.03 25.70 -25.53
N TYR A 66 17.08 24.83 -25.86
CA TYR A 66 15.90 24.55 -25.04
C TYR A 66 16.13 23.48 -23.97
N TRP A 67 17.26 22.79 -23.98
CA TRP A 67 17.54 21.68 -23.07
C TRP A 67 18.07 22.17 -21.71
N SER A 68 17.37 23.12 -21.11
CA SER A 68 17.58 23.57 -19.74
C SER A 68 16.28 24.08 -19.15
N PHE A 69 16.02 23.85 -17.86
CA PHE A 69 14.79 24.33 -17.22
C PHE A 69 14.66 25.87 -17.31
N SER A 70 15.77 26.60 -17.23
CA SER A 70 15.83 28.05 -17.42
C SER A 70 15.34 28.53 -18.79
N SER A 71 15.29 27.65 -19.79
CA SER A 71 14.80 27.98 -21.13
C SER A 71 13.27 27.89 -21.25
N LYS A 72 12.54 27.51 -20.20
CA LYS A 72 11.07 27.32 -20.23
C LYS A 72 10.31 28.59 -20.62
N GLU A 73 10.66 29.75 -20.07
CA GLU A 73 10.00 31.03 -20.41
C GLU A 73 10.24 31.42 -21.87
N LYS A 74 11.45 31.17 -22.38
CA LYS A 74 11.78 31.37 -23.80
C LYS A 74 10.96 30.43 -24.69
N ALA A 75 10.85 29.15 -24.31
CA ALA A 75 10.06 28.17 -25.05
C ALA A 75 8.56 28.53 -25.08
N LEU A 76 8.00 29.07 -23.97
CA LEU A 76 6.61 29.56 -23.91
C LEU A 76 6.31 30.72 -24.87
N GLN A 77 7.34 31.45 -25.31
CA GLN A 77 7.17 32.53 -26.29
C GLN A 77 7.14 32.02 -27.73
N GLU A 78 7.71 30.85 -28.00
CA GLU A 78 7.92 30.33 -29.37
C GLU A 78 7.05 29.10 -29.70
N PHE A 79 6.66 28.31 -28.71
CA PHE A 79 5.90 27.08 -28.89
C PHE A 79 4.57 27.13 -28.13
N ASP A 80 3.64 26.26 -28.53
CA ASP A 80 2.36 26.09 -27.84
C ASP A 80 2.61 25.64 -26.39
N GLU A 81 1.88 26.24 -25.44
CA GLU A 81 1.98 25.95 -24.01
C GLU A 81 1.90 24.45 -23.72
N ARG A 82 1.10 23.68 -24.49
CA ARG A 82 0.97 22.22 -24.34
C ARG A 82 2.27 21.48 -24.65
N ILE A 83 3.04 21.93 -25.65
CA ILE A 83 4.32 21.34 -26.03
C ILE A 83 5.40 21.69 -25.02
N VAL A 84 5.44 22.95 -24.60
CA VAL A 84 6.37 23.41 -23.57
C VAL A 84 6.11 22.67 -22.26
N THR A 85 4.86 22.58 -21.84
CA THR A 85 4.44 21.79 -20.67
C THR A 85 4.83 20.33 -20.85
N ALA A 86 4.55 19.72 -22.01
CA ALA A 86 4.89 18.33 -22.28
C ALA A 86 6.40 18.01 -22.13
N PHE A 87 7.27 18.93 -22.55
CA PHE A 87 8.72 18.79 -22.40
C PHE A 87 9.17 19.05 -20.96
N TYR A 88 8.92 20.25 -20.42
CA TYR A 88 9.51 20.68 -19.16
C TYR A 88 8.87 20.07 -17.91
N ASP A 89 7.60 19.67 -17.93
CA ASP A 89 6.95 19.09 -16.74
C ASP A 89 7.60 17.80 -16.26
N SER A 90 8.30 17.11 -17.16
CA SER A 90 8.98 15.86 -16.84
C SER A 90 10.33 16.06 -16.15
N LEU A 91 10.83 17.31 -16.08
CA LEU A 91 12.10 17.68 -15.44
C LEU A 91 11.97 18.08 -13.98
N GLU A 92 10.75 18.35 -13.53
CA GLU A 92 10.44 18.49 -12.11
C GLU A 92 9.95 17.14 -11.58
N PRO A 93 10.50 16.62 -10.47
CA PRO A 93 9.83 15.59 -9.70
C PRO A 93 8.59 16.21 -9.07
N LYS A 94 7.49 16.30 -9.83
CA LYS A 94 6.20 16.70 -9.26
C LYS A 94 5.68 15.51 -8.45
N LYS A 95 5.53 15.69 -7.13
CA LYS A 95 4.57 14.91 -6.36
C LYS A 95 3.24 15.07 -7.10
N GLY A 96 2.72 13.98 -7.67
CA GLY A 96 1.39 13.98 -8.26
C GLY A 96 0.37 14.43 -7.19
N PRO A 97 -0.84 14.88 -7.58
CA PRO A 97 -1.86 15.23 -6.60
C PRO A 97 -2.10 14.02 -5.69
N ASP A 98 -2.07 14.21 -4.39
CA ASP A 98 -2.34 13.14 -3.44
C ASP A 98 -3.75 12.62 -3.68
N SER A 99 -3.87 11.32 -3.89
CA SER A 99 -5.16 10.68 -4.16
C SER A 99 -6.10 10.78 -2.96
N LEU A 100 -5.57 10.86 -1.74
CA LEU A 100 -6.37 11.12 -0.55
C LEU A 100 -6.92 12.55 -0.55
N GLU A 101 -6.08 13.55 -0.83
CA GLU A 101 -6.52 14.96 -0.98
C GLU A 101 -7.55 15.13 -2.10
N LEU A 102 -7.40 14.39 -3.21
CA LEU A 102 -8.38 14.41 -4.30
C LEU A 102 -9.75 13.88 -3.84
N ARG A 103 -9.79 12.76 -3.12
CA ARG A 103 -11.04 12.21 -2.58
C ARG A 103 -11.64 13.16 -1.54
N GLU A 104 -10.81 13.76 -0.69
CA GLU A 104 -11.23 14.75 0.30
C GLU A 104 -11.87 15.98 -0.32
N ARG A 105 -11.29 16.52 -1.39
CA ARG A 105 -11.86 17.68 -2.08
C ARG A 105 -13.20 17.39 -2.77
N ILE A 106 -13.39 16.17 -3.28
CA ILE A 106 -14.56 15.81 -4.11
C ILE A 106 -15.71 15.30 -3.24
N LEU A 107 -15.42 14.41 -2.29
CA LEU A 107 -16.39 13.80 -1.40
C LEU A 107 -15.81 13.79 0.02
N PRO A 108 -15.82 14.93 0.75
CA PRO A 108 -15.19 15.06 2.06
C PRO A 108 -15.65 14.02 3.08
N LEU A 109 -14.75 13.61 3.97
CA LEU A 109 -15.15 12.77 5.10
C LEU A 109 -15.88 13.63 6.13
N PRO A 110 -17.00 13.16 6.68
CA PRO A 110 -17.63 13.85 7.79
C PRO A 110 -16.75 13.77 9.05
N THR A 111 -16.92 14.75 9.92
CA THR A 111 -16.10 14.95 11.13
C THR A 111 -16.83 14.55 12.41
N THR A 112 -16.07 14.42 13.50
CA THR A 112 -16.63 14.22 14.86
C THR A 112 -17.58 15.35 15.26
N ALA A 113 -17.33 16.58 14.81
CA ALA A 113 -18.22 17.73 15.01
C ALA A 113 -19.60 17.56 14.31
N GLU A 114 -19.67 16.75 13.25
CA GLU A 114 -20.92 16.35 12.60
C GLU A 114 -21.54 15.08 13.23
N GLY A 115 -20.92 14.57 14.30
CA GLY A 115 -21.33 13.36 15.02
C GLY A 115 -20.95 12.07 14.32
N TYR A 116 -19.94 12.09 13.44
CA TYR A 116 -19.42 10.90 12.77
C TYR A 116 -18.14 10.39 13.44
N ALA A 117 -18.04 9.07 13.63
CA ALA A 117 -16.80 8.41 14.03
C ALA A 117 -16.11 7.75 12.83
N LYS A 118 -14.82 8.05 12.64
CA LYS A 118 -13.94 7.38 11.68
C LYS A 118 -13.35 6.13 12.30
N VAL A 119 -13.59 4.99 11.68
CA VAL A 119 -13.21 3.67 12.19
C VAL A 119 -12.26 2.99 11.20
N GLN A 120 -11.02 2.78 11.61
CA GLN A 120 -10.05 2.02 10.82
C GLN A 120 -10.07 0.55 11.20
N LEU A 121 -10.40 -0.33 10.24
CA LEU A 121 -10.29 -1.77 10.41
C LEU A 121 -8.85 -2.20 10.15
N ILE A 122 -8.28 -2.97 11.08
CA ILE A 122 -6.96 -3.60 10.95
C ILE A 122 -7.08 -5.08 11.29
N GLY A 123 -6.13 -5.91 10.86
CA GLY A 123 -6.21 -7.37 11.02
C GLY A 123 -5.50 -8.12 9.91
N THR A 124 -5.16 -9.38 10.13
CA THR A 124 -4.43 -10.19 9.14
C THR A 124 -5.28 -10.53 7.91
N THR A 125 -4.63 -10.98 6.84
CA THR A 125 -5.36 -11.53 5.68
C THR A 125 -6.11 -12.79 6.12
N GLY A 126 -7.39 -12.87 5.80
CA GLY A 126 -8.24 -14.00 6.21
C GLY A 126 -8.88 -13.86 7.60
N ALA A 127 -8.53 -12.85 8.40
CA ALA A 127 -9.15 -12.59 9.71
C ALA A 127 -10.63 -12.16 9.65
N GLY A 128 -11.24 -12.04 8.47
CA GLY A 128 -12.65 -11.68 8.33
C GLY A 128 -12.96 -10.18 8.25
N LYS A 129 -11.97 -9.29 8.12
CA LYS A 129 -12.16 -7.81 7.99
C LYS A 129 -13.23 -7.41 6.98
N THR A 130 -13.03 -7.76 5.71
CA THR A 130 -13.95 -7.40 4.62
C THR A 130 -15.30 -8.10 4.76
N THR A 131 -15.36 -9.26 5.42
CA THR A 131 -16.62 -9.95 5.74
C THR A 131 -17.41 -9.18 6.80
N LEU A 132 -16.74 -8.71 7.86
CA LEU A 132 -17.34 -7.84 8.88
C LEU A 132 -17.81 -6.52 8.26
N LEU A 133 -16.98 -5.90 7.43
CA LEU A 133 -17.33 -4.66 6.71
C LEU A 133 -18.62 -4.83 5.91
N ARG A 134 -18.77 -5.94 5.17
CA ARG A 134 -20.01 -6.24 4.43
C ARG A 134 -21.24 -6.28 5.31
N GLN A 135 -21.13 -6.88 6.50
CA GLN A 135 -22.23 -6.95 7.46
C GLN A 135 -22.59 -5.56 7.97
N LEU A 136 -21.60 -4.75 8.35
CA LEU A 136 -21.80 -3.36 8.82
C LEU A 136 -22.39 -2.45 7.73
N MET A 137 -22.08 -2.69 6.45
CA MET A 137 -22.68 -1.97 5.32
C MET A 137 -24.08 -2.47 4.93
N GLY A 138 -24.49 -3.63 5.43
CA GLY A 138 -25.73 -4.27 5.01
C GLY A 138 -25.70 -4.82 3.59
N THR A 139 -24.54 -5.28 3.12
CA THR A 139 -24.41 -5.84 1.77
C THR A 139 -24.66 -7.33 1.74
N HIS A 140 -25.41 -7.82 0.75
CA HIS A 140 -25.79 -9.22 0.72
C HIS A 140 -24.58 -10.13 0.41
N PRO A 141 -24.26 -11.13 1.25
CA PRO A 141 -23.07 -11.97 1.10
C PRO A 141 -23.00 -12.74 -0.22
N GLU A 142 -24.13 -13.25 -0.71
CA GLU A 142 -24.18 -14.00 -1.98
C GLU A 142 -24.47 -13.15 -3.22
N LYS A 143 -25.46 -12.24 -3.17
CA LYS A 143 -25.96 -11.48 -4.34
C LYS A 143 -25.08 -10.27 -4.67
N GLU A 144 -24.74 -9.48 -3.65
CA GLU A 144 -23.99 -8.24 -3.83
C GLU A 144 -22.50 -8.47 -3.78
N ARG A 145 -21.98 -9.26 -2.82
CA ARG A 145 -20.53 -9.57 -2.71
C ARG A 145 -19.63 -8.32 -2.79
N PHE A 146 -20.11 -7.19 -2.28
CA PHE A 146 -19.43 -5.91 -2.31
C PHE A 146 -19.19 -5.43 -0.89
N PRO A 147 -17.97 -5.05 -0.48
CA PRO A 147 -16.70 -5.16 -1.23
C PRO A 147 -16.32 -6.62 -1.48
N SER A 148 -15.43 -6.97 -2.41
CA SER A 148 -15.14 -8.40 -2.69
C SER A 148 -14.23 -9.04 -1.63
N THR A 149 -14.62 -10.21 -1.13
CA THR A 149 -13.81 -11.07 -0.24
C THR A 149 -13.02 -12.09 -1.06
N SER A 150 -11.88 -12.54 -0.55
CA SER A 150 -11.04 -13.61 -1.10
C SER A 150 -10.15 -14.14 0.02
N THR A 151 -9.78 -15.40 -0.12
CA THR A 151 -8.84 -16.10 0.76
C THR A 151 -7.38 -15.71 0.52
N ALA A 152 -7.07 -15.13 -0.65
CA ALA A 152 -5.81 -14.45 -0.94
C ALA A 152 -5.94 -12.94 -0.69
N LYS A 153 -4.81 -12.22 -0.59
CA LYS A 153 -4.69 -10.75 -0.51
C LYS A 153 -5.74 -10.03 -1.39
N THR A 154 -6.81 -9.51 -0.75
CA THR A 154 -8.01 -8.95 -1.40
C THR A 154 -7.95 -7.45 -1.63
N THR A 155 -7.41 -6.73 -0.66
CA THR A 155 -7.63 -5.29 -0.51
C THR A 155 -6.31 -4.60 -0.82
N VAL A 156 -6.16 -4.20 -2.08
CA VAL A 156 -4.99 -3.45 -2.60
C VAL A 156 -5.29 -1.95 -2.63
N CYS A 157 -6.58 -1.57 -2.72
CA CYS A 157 -7.04 -0.20 -2.69
C CYS A 157 -7.62 0.16 -1.33
N ASP A 158 -7.39 1.40 -0.89
CA ASP A 158 -8.04 1.94 0.29
C ASP A 158 -9.55 2.11 0.03
N MET A 159 -10.37 1.68 0.98
CA MET A 159 -11.82 1.81 0.89
C MET A 159 -12.37 2.58 2.07
N GLU A 160 -13.09 3.66 1.76
CA GLU A 160 -13.70 4.55 2.75
C GLU A 160 -15.21 4.61 2.50
N ILE A 161 -16.00 4.28 3.51
CA ILE A 161 -17.44 4.11 3.37
C ILE A 161 -18.13 5.01 4.39
N ILE A 162 -18.83 6.02 3.89
CA ILE A 162 -19.61 6.95 4.70
C ILE A 162 -21.05 6.42 4.77
N LEU A 163 -21.44 5.95 5.95
CA LEU A 163 -22.81 5.52 6.22
C LEU A 163 -23.68 6.78 6.42
N LYS A 164 -24.51 7.10 5.43
CA LYS A 164 -25.34 8.31 5.48
C LYS A 164 -26.73 8.05 4.93
N GLU A 165 -27.74 8.39 5.69
CA GLU A 165 -29.11 8.36 5.22
C GLU A 165 -29.33 9.48 4.18
N GLN A 166 -29.46 9.10 2.92
CA GLN A 166 -29.70 10.00 1.79
C GLN A 166 -30.31 9.22 0.61
N PRO A 167 -30.98 9.88 -0.36
CA PRO A 167 -31.64 9.18 -1.47
C PRO A 167 -30.66 8.59 -2.50
N THR A 168 -29.44 9.10 -2.57
CA THR A 168 -28.45 8.74 -3.59
C THR A 168 -27.26 7.99 -3.01
N TYR A 169 -26.70 7.09 -3.82
CA TYR A 169 -25.35 6.59 -3.64
C TYR A 169 -24.38 7.46 -4.43
N GLU A 170 -23.22 7.75 -3.87
CA GLU A 170 -22.15 8.55 -4.45
C GLU A 170 -20.82 7.82 -4.31
N ALA A 171 -19.97 7.92 -5.32
CA ALA A 171 -18.62 7.36 -5.31
C ALA A 171 -17.62 8.35 -5.92
N VAL A 172 -16.41 8.34 -5.34
CA VAL A 172 -15.19 8.85 -5.99
C VAL A 172 -14.14 7.75 -5.95
N VAL A 173 -13.57 7.44 -7.11
CA VAL A 173 -12.52 6.42 -7.27
C VAL A 173 -11.29 7.07 -7.87
N THR A 174 -10.15 6.90 -7.23
CA THR A 174 -8.84 7.38 -7.67
C THR A 174 -8.02 6.24 -8.27
N PHE A 175 -7.15 6.57 -9.23
CA PHE A 175 -6.35 5.59 -9.96
C PHE A 175 -4.85 5.82 -9.74
N PHE A 176 -4.07 4.74 -9.78
CA PHE A 176 -2.62 4.84 -9.78
C PHE A 176 -2.14 5.59 -11.03
N SER A 177 -1.00 6.28 -10.92
CA SER A 177 -0.40 7.00 -12.05
C SER A 177 -0.01 6.04 -13.18
N TYR A 178 0.04 6.58 -14.41
CA TYR A 178 0.52 5.84 -15.59
C TYR A 178 1.92 5.25 -15.34
N ASP A 179 2.82 6.03 -14.75
CA ASP A 179 4.20 5.63 -14.50
C ASP A 179 4.27 4.45 -13.51
N LYS A 180 3.41 4.45 -12.47
CA LYS A 180 3.30 3.33 -11.52
C LYS A 180 2.76 2.05 -12.16
N ILE A 181 1.69 2.15 -12.96
CA ILE A 181 1.15 0.98 -13.68
C ILE A 181 2.13 0.45 -14.71
N ARG A 182 2.80 1.35 -15.44
CA ARG A 182 3.85 0.98 -16.39
C ARG A 182 4.99 0.24 -15.71
N MET A 183 5.43 0.68 -14.53
CA MET A 183 6.42 -0.05 -13.74
C MET A 183 5.97 -1.48 -13.47
N TYR A 184 4.75 -1.69 -12.94
CA TYR A 184 4.32 -3.05 -12.62
C TYR A 184 4.27 -3.95 -13.86
N VAL A 185 3.84 -3.39 -15.00
CA VAL A 185 3.89 -4.10 -16.29
C VAL A 185 5.33 -4.43 -16.69
N GLU A 186 6.26 -3.47 -16.60
CA GLU A 186 7.68 -3.68 -16.85
C GLU A 186 8.27 -4.80 -15.98
N GLU A 187 7.93 -4.83 -14.69
CA GLU A 187 8.35 -5.86 -13.73
C GLU A 187 7.77 -7.24 -14.06
N CYS A 188 6.49 -7.34 -14.40
CA CYS A 188 5.84 -8.58 -14.87
C CYS A 188 6.46 -9.11 -16.17
N VAL A 189 6.67 -8.24 -17.16
CA VAL A 189 7.33 -8.61 -18.44
C VAL A 189 8.75 -9.10 -18.18
N MET A 190 9.50 -8.38 -17.33
CA MET A 190 10.87 -8.74 -17.00
C MET A 190 10.96 -10.09 -16.28
N ASN A 191 10.08 -10.34 -15.31
CA ASN A 191 10.04 -11.61 -14.58
C ASN A 191 9.63 -12.78 -15.49
N CYS A 192 8.69 -12.56 -16.42
CA CYS A 192 8.32 -13.54 -17.44
C CYS A 192 9.50 -13.94 -18.33
N GLY A 193 10.22 -12.96 -18.90
CA GLY A 193 11.38 -13.22 -19.76
C GLY A 193 12.53 -13.91 -19.01
N LYS A 194 12.79 -13.53 -17.75
CA LYS A 194 13.77 -14.20 -16.89
C LYS A 194 13.45 -15.67 -16.67
N SER A 195 12.20 -15.97 -16.30
CA SER A 195 11.75 -17.36 -16.12
C SER A 195 11.92 -18.18 -17.38
N PHE A 196 11.64 -17.57 -18.53
CA PHE A 196 11.84 -18.22 -19.81
C PHE A 196 13.33 -18.53 -20.08
N VAL A 197 14.24 -17.57 -19.95
CA VAL A 197 15.68 -17.80 -20.22
C VAL A 197 16.34 -18.73 -19.19
N LYS A 198 15.74 -18.85 -18.00
CA LYS A 198 16.11 -19.84 -16.97
C LYS A 198 15.52 -21.24 -17.23
N ASN A 199 14.80 -21.44 -18.33
CA ASN A 199 14.12 -22.69 -18.69
C ASN A 199 13.12 -23.17 -17.63
N GLU A 200 12.41 -22.25 -16.97
CA GLU A 200 11.30 -22.61 -16.10
C GLU A 200 10.10 -23.14 -16.90
N ASN A 201 9.17 -23.83 -16.25
CA ASN A 201 8.02 -24.41 -16.94
C ASN A 201 7.00 -23.33 -17.38
N GLU A 202 6.15 -23.66 -18.36
CA GLU A 202 5.17 -22.73 -18.95
C GLU A 202 4.18 -22.14 -17.94
N GLN A 203 3.83 -22.91 -16.89
CA GLN A 203 2.92 -22.44 -15.85
C GLN A 203 3.58 -21.34 -15.00
N THR A 204 4.86 -21.51 -14.66
CA THR A 204 5.63 -20.52 -13.92
C THR A 204 5.85 -19.25 -14.75
N ILE A 205 6.20 -19.39 -16.03
CA ILE A 205 6.37 -18.26 -16.97
C ILE A 205 5.07 -17.44 -17.04
N THR A 206 3.94 -18.12 -17.27
CA THR A 206 2.62 -17.48 -17.34
C THR A 206 2.27 -16.78 -16.03
N ARG A 207 2.54 -17.42 -14.88
CA ARG A 207 2.26 -16.85 -13.56
C ARG A 207 3.08 -15.57 -13.32
N HIS A 208 4.37 -15.56 -13.65
CA HIS A 208 5.21 -14.37 -13.47
C HIS A 208 4.83 -13.21 -14.40
N PHE A 209 4.20 -13.50 -15.55
CA PHE A 209 3.59 -12.47 -16.37
C PHE A 209 2.29 -11.93 -15.75
N LEU A 210 1.39 -12.81 -15.28
CA LEU A 210 0.04 -12.42 -14.85
C LEU A 210 -0.07 -11.92 -13.41
N GLU A 211 0.90 -12.26 -12.56
CA GLU A 211 0.91 -11.92 -11.14
C GLU A 211 2.24 -11.26 -10.76
N HIS A 212 2.15 -10.04 -10.23
CA HIS A 212 3.32 -9.33 -9.72
C HIS A 212 3.85 -10.01 -8.45
N THR A 213 5.17 -9.93 -8.20
CA THR A 213 5.83 -10.59 -7.06
C THR A 213 5.30 -10.12 -5.71
N ASP A 214 4.97 -8.84 -5.60
CA ASP A 214 4.35 -8.23 -4.41
C ASP A 214 2.89 -8.69 -4.18
N GLN A 215 2.27 -9.34 -5.17
CA GLN A 215 0.88 -9.80 -5.15
C GLN A 215 -0.19 -8.70 -5.03
N ARG A 216 0.22 -7.42 -4.97
CA ARG A 216 -0.63 -6.23 -5.04
C ARG A 216 -1.14 -5.96 -6.46
N PHE A 217 -0.35 -6.24 -7.50
CA PHE A 217 -0.76 -6.02 -8.90
C PHE A 217 -0.97 -7.35 -9.63
N ARG A 218 -2.11 -7.50 -10.32
CA ARG A 218 -2.49 -8.73 -11.05
C ARG A 218 -3.01 -8.41 -12.44
N LEU A 219 -2.17 -8.62 -13.45
CA LEU A 219 -2.57 -8.49 -14.86
C LEU A 219 -3.67 -9.47 -15.24
N SER A 220 -3.79 -10.60 -14.55
CA SER A 220 -4.89 -11.55 -14.76
C SER A 220 -6.29 -10.92 -14.65
N TYR A 221 -6.46 -9.94 -13.77
CA TYR A 221 -7.76 -9.29 -13.56
C TYR A 221 -8.13 -8.39 -14.75
N ILE A 222 -7.11 -7.81 -15.38
CA ILE A 222 -7.22 -6.85 -16.48
C ILE A 222 -7.25 -7.56 -17.84
N LEU A 223 -6.37 -8.53 -18.05
CA LEU A 223 -6.14 -9.19 -19.34
C LEU A 223 -6.82 -10.55 -19.46
N GLY A 224 -7.28 -11.14 -18.34
CA GLY A 224 -7.83 -12.49 -18.30
C GLY A 224 -6.81 -13.53 -17.84
N ASN A 225 -7.21 -14.80 -17.87
CA ASN A 225 -6.37 -15.93 -17.50
C ASN A 225 -6.29 -16.95 -18.63
N LEU A 226 -5.18 -17.68 -18.70
CA LEU A 226 -5.07 -18.88 -19.54
C LEU A 226 -5.70 -20.07 -18.79
N THR A 227 -6.71 -20.71 -19.38
CA THR A 227 -7.32 -21.89 -18.76
C THR A 227 -6.35 -23.07 -18.72
N SER A 228 -5.99 -23.53 -17.51
CA SER A 228 -5.24 -24.78 -17.34
C SER A 228 -6.19 -25.96 -17.53
N LYS A 229 -5.90 -26.87 -18.48
CA LYS A 229 -6.69 -28.08 -18.77
C LYS A 229 -6.62 -29.17 -17.67
N LYS A 230 -6.36 -28.82 -16.40
CA LYS A 230 -6.44 -29.80 -15.30
C LYS A 230 -7.90 -29.91 -14.85
N THR A 231 -8.54 -31.01 -15.22
CA THR A 231 -9.89 -31.41 -14.81
C THR A 231 -9.94 -31.53 -13.27
N ASN A 232 -10.94 -30.92 -12.63
CA ASN A 232 -11.22 -30.97 -11.18
C ASN A 232 -11.59 -32.37 -10.65
N SER A 233 -11.24 -33.46 -11.33
CA SER A 233 -11.68 -34.82 -10.99
C SER A 233 -10.96 -35.46 -9.78
N LEU A 234 -10.04 -34.74 -9.13
CA LEU A 234 -9.18 -35.29 -8.06
C LEU A 234 -9.66 -35.01 -6.63
N LEU A 235 -10.69 -34.18 -6.42
CA LEU A 235 -11.20 -33.90 -5.06
C LEU A 235 -12.42 -34.77 -4.75
N ARG A 236 -12.19 -35.94 -4.14
CA ARG A 236 -13.22 -36.62 -3.32
C ARG A 236 -13.27 -35.94 -1.95
N SER A 237 -14.06 -34.88 -1.79
CA SER A 237 -14.31 -34.30 -0.46
C SER A 237 -15.48 -35.01 0.22
N LYS A 238 -15.16 -35.81 1.25
CA LYS A 238 -16.04 -36.00 2.41
C LYS A 238 -15.66 -34.94 3.44
N SER A 239 -16.16 -33.73 3.23
CA SER A 239 -16.30 -32.72 4.27
C SER A 239 -17.44 -31.80 3.83
N SER A 240 -18.47 -31.74 4.67
CA SER A 240 -19.53 -30.74 4.60
C SER A 240 -18.90 -29.35 4.58
N THR A 241 -19.49 -28.46 3.76
CA THR A 241 -19.13 -27.05 3.57
C THR A 241 -17.97 -26.74 2.62
N GLN A 242 -17.89 -27.44 1.49
CA GLN A 242 -17.32 -26.83 0.28
C GLN A 242 -18.42 -26.13 -0.51
N SER A 243 -18.21 -24.83 -0.74
CA SER A 243 -18.97 -23.98 -1.65
C SER A 243 -19.23 -24.70 -2.97
N ASN A 244 -20.43 -25.25 -3.12
CA ASN A 244 -20.96 -25.60 -4.42
C ASN A 244 -20.96 -24.31 -5.23
N THR A 245 -20.19 -24.31 -6.32
CA THR A 245 -20.33 -23.39 -7.45
C THR A 245 -21.73 -23.55 -8.04
N LYS A 246 -22.76 -23.08 -7.33
CA LYS A 246 -24.03 -22.72 -7.96
C LYS A 246 -23.67 -21.65 -8.97
N THR A 247 -23.83 -22.02 -10.23
CA THR A 247 -23.71 -21.15 -11.40
C THR A 247 -24.52 -19.90 -11.09
N LEU A 248 -23.84 -18.76 -10.95
CA LEU A 248 -24.48 -17.46 -10.79
C LEU A 248 -25.41 -17.27 -11.99
N THR A 249 -26.71 -17.45 -11.74
CA THR A 249 -27.79 -17.15 -12.68
C THR A 249 -28.19 -15.68 -12.55
N ASP A 250 -27.22 -14.83 -12.23
CA ASP A 250 -27.41 -13.38 -12.22
C ASP A 250 -26.70 -12.82 -13.46
N PRO A 251 -27.42 -12.32 -14.47
CA PRO A 251 -26.86 -11.77 -15.69
C PRO A 251 -26.21 -10.40 -15.39
N SER A 252 -25.11 -10.40 -14.65
CA SER A 252 -24.33 -9.18 -14.47
C SER A 252 -23.79 -8.72 -15.81
N ARG A 253 -23.88 -7.43 -16.10
CA ARG A 253 -23.40 -6.82 -17.37
C ARG A 253 -21.89 -7.04 -17.61
N ILE A 254 -21.16 -7.45 -16.59
CA ILE A 254 -19.71 -7.67 -16.57
C ILE A 254 -19.35 -9.12 -16.95
N GLN A 255 -20.33 -10.01 -17.14
CA GLN A 255 -20.03 -11.38 -17.57
C GLN A 255 -19.25 -11.38 -18.90
N ILE A 256 -18.26 -12.27 -18.96
CA ILE A 256 -17.41 -12.44 -20.15
C ILE A 256 -17.92 -13.66 -20.90
N SER A 257 -18.34 -13.44 -22.14
CA SER A 257 -18.78 -14.50 -23.05
C SER A 257 -17.62 -15.46 -23.39
N ALA A 258 -17.95 -16.68 -23.82
CA ALA A 258 -16.94 -17.66 -24.23
C ALA A 258 -16.08 -17.16 -25.41
N GLN A 259 -16.66 -16.36 -26.30
CA GLN A 259 -15.95 -15.76 -27.44
C GLN A 259 -14.94 -14.68 -26.98
N GLU A 260 -15.36 -13.77 -26.10
CA GLU A 260 -14.46 -12.76 -25.52
C GLU A 260 -13.32 -13.42 -24.75
N ARG A 261 -13.59 -14.47 -23.96
CA ARG A 261 -12.55 -15.21 -23.24
C ARG A 261 -11.50 -15.79 -24.18
N LYS A 262 -11.94 -16.39 -25.29
CA LYS A 262 -11.02 -16.95 -26.29
C LYS A 262 -10.13 -15.87 -26.92
N GLN A 263 -10.69 -14.70 -27.25
CA GLN A 263 -9.92 -13.58 -27.78
C GLN A 263 -8.88 -13.04 -26.77
N MET A 264 -9.25 -12.99 -25.49
CA MET A 264 -8.33 -12.63 -24.41
C MET A 264 -7.19 -13.65 -24.27
N GLU A 265 -7.49 -14.95 -24.32
CA GLU A 265 -6.49 -16.02 -24.29
C GLU A 265 -5.52 -15.94 -25.49
N GLU A 266 -6.04 -15.72 -26.70
CA GLU A 266 -5.21 -15.54 -27.91
C GLU A 266 -4.26 -14.34 -27.77
N THR A 267 -4.76 -13.22 -27.25
CA THR A 267 -3.97 -12.00 -27.00
C THR A 267 -2.87 -12.24 -25.95
N LEU A 268 -3.18 -12.96 -24.86
CA LEU A 268 -2.22 -13.32 -23.83
C LEU A 268 -1.10 -14.22 -24.36
N VAL A 269 -1.44 -15.22 -25.17
CA VAL A 269 -0.45 -16.09 -25.82
C VAL A 269 0.46 -15.29 -26.75
N GLN A 270 -0.10 -14.34 -27.50
CA GLN A 270 0.70 -13.45 -28.34
C GLN A 270 1.72 -12.65 -27.50
N PHE A 271 1.28 -11.99 -26.42
CA PHE A 271 2.20 -11.25 -25.55
C PHE A 271 3.31 -12.14 -24.97
N ILE A 272 2.96 -13.32 -24.46
CA ILE A 272 3.95 -14.25 -23.89
C ILE A 272 4.99 -14.65 -24.96
N ASN A 273 4.56 -14.93 -26.19
CA ASN A 273 5.47 -15.29 -27.27
C ASN A 273 6.40 -14.13 -27.67
N GLU A 274 5.88 -12.91 -27.77
CA GLU A 274 6.71 -11.72 -28.06
C GLU A 274 7.72 -11.43 -26.93
N ILE A 275 7.30 -11.62 -25.67
CA ILE A 275 8.20 -11.53 -24.50
C ILE A 275 9.34 -12.56 -24.64
N LYS A 276 9.01 -13.84 -24.90
CA LYS A 276 9.99 -14.91 -25.05
C LYS A 276 11.00 -14.62 -26.16
N GLN A 277 10.51 -14.21 -27.32
CA GLN A 277 11.37 -13.89 -28.47
C GLN A 277 12.38 -12.78 -28.14
N THR A 278 11.88 -11.64 -27.67
CA THR A 278 12.75 -10.48 -27.39
C THR A 278 13.70 -10.72 -26.20
N ALA A 279 13.28 -11.54 -25.23
CA ALA A 279 14.13 -11.97 -24.13
C ALA A 279 15.26 -12.89 -24.61
N GLU A 280 14.98 -13.85 -25.51
CA GLU A 280 15.98 -14.77 -26.05
C GLU A 280 17.08 -14.02 -26.81
N GLU A 281 16.68 -13.11 -27.71
CA GLU A 281 17.59 -12.28 -28.49
C GLU A 281 18.54 -11.49 -27.57
N SER A 282 17.98 -10.82 -26.56
CA SER A 282 18.75 -10.00 -25.61
C SER A 282 19.62 -10.83 -24.66
N TYR A 283 19.19 -12.05 -24.33
CA TYR A 283 19.94 -12.96 -23.46
C TYR A 283 21.16 -13.53 -24.18
N ASN A 284 21.03 -13.84 -25.47
CA ASN A 284 22.16 -14.28 -26.29
C ASN A 284 23.18 -13.15 -26.47
N GLU A 285 22.73 -11.91 -26.73
CA GLU A 285 23.62 -10.73 -26.77
C GLU A 285 24.35 -10.54 -25.42
N ALA A 286 23.64 -10.64 -24.30
CA ALA A 286 24.25 -10.52 -22.98
C ALA A 286 25.28 -11.62 -22.67
N LYS A 287 25.06 -12.86 -23.17
CA LYS A 287 26.03 -13.95 -23.04
C LYS A 287 27.30 -13.68 -23.83
N GLU A 288 27.18 -13.20 -25.06
CA GLU A 288 28.32 -12.86 -25.91
C GLU A 288 29.20 -11.77 -25.27
N ASP A 289 28.57 -10.76 -24.67
CA ASP A 289 29.26 -9.68 -23.94
C ASP A 289 30.09 -10.16 -22.74
N LEU A 290 29.67 -11.25 -22.09
CA LEU A 290 30.27 -11.77 -20.84
C LEU A 290 31.36 -12.81 -21.04
N PHE A 291 31.70 -13.18 -22.29
CA PHE A 291 32.82 -14.10 -22.60
C PHE A 291 34.21 -13.57 -22.19
N ILE A 292 34.30 -12.41 -21.53
CA ILE A 292 35.53 -11.79 -21.04
C ILE A 292 35.45 -11.61 -19.50
N ARG A 293 35.84 -12.66 -18.76
CA ARG A 293 36.09 -12.76 -17.28
C ARG A 293 34.84 -12.82 -16.39
N PRO A 294 34.68 -13.83 -15.52
CA PRO A 294 35.46 -14.05 -14.28
C PRO A 294 35.69 -15.54 -13.87
N GLU A 295 36.32 -15.78 -12.71
CA GLU A 295 36.88 -17.07 -12.23
C GLU A 295 35.92 -17.96 -11.39
N ASN A 296 34.67 -17.53 -11.11
CA ASN A 296 33.75 -18.22 -10.19
C ASN A 296 32.29 -18.27 -10.70
N THR A 297 31.60 -19.42 -10.59
CA THR A 297 30.33 -19.71 -11.27
C THR A 297 29.13 -18.88 -10.78
N GLN A 298 29.05 -18.60 -9.47
CA GLN A 298 27.91 -17.87 -8.89
C GLN A 298 27.93 -16.36 -9.24
N ASP A 299 29.12 -15.76 -9.30
CA ASP A 299 29.29 -14.37 -9.73
C ASP A 299 28.97 -14.20 -11.23
N ILE A 300 29.17 -15.27 -12.04
CA ILE A 300 28.84 -15.28 -13.47
C ILE A 300 27.32 -15.24 -13.69
N GLU A 301 26.55 -16.04 -12.96
CA GLU A 301 25.09 -16.05 -13.10
C GLU A 301 24.48 -14.70 -12.69
N GLU A 302 24.94 -14.12 -11.57
CA GLU A 302 24.47 -12.80 -11.13
C GLU A 302 24.87 -11.70 -12.13
N ALA A 303 26.11 -11.74 -12.64
CA ALA A 303 26.57 -10.80 -13.67
C ALA A 303 25.80 -10.95 -14.99
N LEU A 304 25.49 -12.18 -15.41
CA LEU A 304 24.69 -12.47 -16.60
C LEU A 304 23.25 -11.99 -16.44
N GLU A 305 22.65 -12.17 -15.26
CA GLU A 305 21.33 -11.63 -14.97
C GLU A 305 21.30 -10.11 -15.05
N VAL A 306 22.25 -9.44 -14.43
CA VAL A 306 22.37 -7.97 -14.47
C VAL A 306 22.53 -7.51 -15.92
N ARG A 307 23.45 -8.14 -16.67
CA ARG A 307 23.72 -7.75 -18.06
C ARG A 307 22.52 -7.97 -18.97
N PHE A 308 21.88 -9.13 -18.86
CA PHE A 308 20.67 -9.45 -19.61
C PHE A 308 19.58 -8.39 -19.41
N GLU A 309 19.30 -8.03 -18.15
CA GLU A 309 18.31 -6.99 -17.87
C GLU A 309 18.67 -5.65 -18.50
N GLU A 310 19.92 -5.23 -18.39
CA GLU A 310 20.39 -3.99 -18.97
C GLU A 310 20.18 -4.01 -20.49
N VAL A 311 20.68 -5.03 -21.18
CA VAL A 311 20.56 -5.18 -22.64
C VAL A 311 19.08 -5.16 -23.04
N TRP A 312 18.26 -5.99 -22.40
CA TRP A 312 16.87 -6.13 -22.78
C TRP A 312 16.04 -4.86 -22.51
N LYS A 313 16.22 -4.18 -21.37
CA LYS A 313 15.46 -2.96 -21.02
C LYS A 313 15.59 -1.84 -22.04
N ILE A 314 16.71 -1.71 -22.74
CA ILE A 314 16.88 -0.69 -23.79
C ILE A 314 16.53 -1.17 -25.20
N SER A 315 16.29 -2.47 -25.36
CA SER A 315 15.89 -3.00 -26.65
C SER A 315 14.58 -2.35 -27.10
N SER A 316 14.48 -2.10 -28.40
CA SER A 316 13.22 -1.64 -29.00
C SER A 316 12.10 -2.67 -28.77
N GLY A 317 12.43 -3.97 -28.82
CA GLY A 317 11.50 -5.08 -28.58
C GLY A 317 10.84 -5.00 -27.19
N TYR A 318 11.62 -4.86 -26.12
CA TYR A 318 11.09 -4.71 -24.76
C TYR A 318 10.13 -3.51 -24.65
N SER A 319 10.56 -2.35 -25.17
CA SER A 319 9.77 -1.13 -25.14
C SER A 319 8.45 -1.24 -25.93
N GLN A 320 8.46 -1.99 -27.03
CA GLN A 320 7.27 -2.23 -27.86
C GLN A 320 6.27 -3.14 -27.13
N VAL A 321 6.73 -4.26 -26.58
CA VAL A 321 5.87 -5.21 -25.86
C VAL A 321 5.20 -4.54 -24.66
N VAL A 322 5.95 -3.80 -23.84
CA VAL A 322 5.40 -3.04 -22.72
C VAL A 322 4.34 -2.04 -23.18
N GLU A 323 4.58 -1.33 -24.29
CA GLU A 323 3.60 -0.36 -24.83
C GLU A 323 2.32 -1.04 -25.32
N GLN A 324 2.43 -2.18 -26.00
CA GLN A 324 1.25 -2.94 -26.43
C GLN A 324 0.40 -3.40 -25.25
N ILE A 325 1.04 -3.91 -24.19
CA ILE A 325 0.35 -4.32 -22.97
C ILE A 325 -0.31 -3.10 -22.30
N MET A 326 0.41 -1.98 -22.18
CA MET A 326 -0.15 -0.74 -21.63
C MET A 326 -1.36 -0.22 -22.42
N ASN A 327 -1.36 -0.37 -23.75
CA ASN A 327 -2.52 -0.02 -24.57
C ASN A 327 -3.73 -0.93 -24.27
N GLU A 328 -3.51 -2.23 -24.04
CA GLU A 328 -4.58 -3.15 -23.62
C GLU A 328 -5.11 -2.84 -22.22
N VAL A 329 -4.22 -2.49 -21.29
CA VAL A 329 -4.58 -2.02 -19.94
C VAL A 329 -5.45 -0.77 -20.03
N GLU A 330 -5.04 0.23 -20.82
CA GLU A 330 -5.77 1.49 -21.01
C GLU A 330 -7.18 1.27 -21.57
N LYS A 331 -7.37 0.29 -22.46
CA LYS A 331 -8.69 -0.04 -23.01
C LYS A 331 -9.69 -0.46 -21.94
N ARG A 332 -9.26 -1.04 -20.81
CA ARG A 332 -10.16 -1.56 -19.77
C ARG A 332 -10.97 -0.49 -19.05
N PHE A 333 -10.48 0.76 -19.01
CA PHE A 333 -11.26 1.88 -18.47
C PHE A 333 -12.59 2.11 -19.22
N SER A 334 -12.69 1.71 -20.49
CA SER A 334 -13.93 1.86 -21.27
C SER A 334 -15.05 0.88 -20.91
N PHE A 335 -14.76 -0.14 -20.09
CA PHE A 335 -15.77 -1.08 -19.62
C PHE A 335 -16.56 -0.56 -18.40
N VAL A 336 -16.04 0.48 -17.77
CA VAL A 336 -16.67 1.16 -16.63
C VAL A 336 -17.92 1.91 -17.09
N PRO A 337 -19.03 1.84 -16.31
CA PRO A 337 -20.24 2.60 -16.60
C PRO A 337 -20.01 4.10 -16.74
N ASP A 338 -20.95 4.77 -17.41
CA ASP A 338 -20.95 6.22 -17.56
C ASP A 338 -20.88 6.92 -16.20
N GLY A 339 -19.99 7.90 -16.10
CA GLY A 339 -19.75 8.76 -14.94
C GLY A 339 -18.75 9.85 -15.32
N ASP A 340 -18.43 10.75 -14.40
CA ASP A 340 -17.57 11.88 -14.72
C ASP A 340 -16.10 11.49 -14.55
N TRP A 341 -15.38 11.47 -15.67
CA TRP A 341 -13.96 11.16 -15.72
C TRP A 341 -13.10 12.42 -15.70
N LYS A 342 -12.07 12.42 -14.85
CA LYS A 342 -11.00 13.42 -14.91
C LYS A 342 -9.68 12.77 -15.27
N TYR A 343 -8.95 13.40 -16.19
CA TYR A 343 -7.66 12.95 -16.69
C TYR A 343 -6.55 13.95 -16.34
N ASN A 344 -5.32 13.45 -16.25
CA ASN A 344 -4.13 14.29 -16.12
C ASN A 344 -3.62 14.78 -17.48
N SER A 345 -2.50 15.51 -17.48
CA SER A 345 -1.82 16.00 -18.69
C SER A 345 -1.22 14.88 -19.57
N GLN A 346 -1.19 13.63 -19.11
CA GLN A 346 -0.82 12.45 -19.91
C GLN A 346 -2.05 11.76 -20.53
N ASP A 347 -3.23 12.38 -20.43
CA ASP A 347 -4.53 11.79 -20.72
C ASP A 347 -4.78 10.48 -19.92
N TRP A 348 -4.15 10.29 -18.76
CA TRP A 348 -4.37 9.11 -17.90
C TRP A 348 -5.46 9.42 -16.85
N PRO A 349 -6.38 8.48 -16.54
CA PRO A 349 -7.40 8.71 -15.51
C PRO A 349 -6.79 9.09 -14.17
N LEU A 350 -7.27 10.19 -13.58
CA LEU A 350 -6.95 10.61 -12.21
C LEU A 350 -8.01 10.07 -11.26
N PHE A 351 -9.26 10.40 -11.55
CA PHE A 351 -10.40 9.95 -10.77
C PHE A 351 -11.66 9.84 -11.63
N TRP A 352 -12.62 9.09 -11.10
CA TRP A 352 -13.96 8.92 -11.65
C TRP A 352 -14.98 9.16 -10.54
N THR A 353 -16.04 9.90 -10.84
CA THR A 353 -17.17 10.13 -9.92
C THR A 353 -18.47 9.59 -10.50
N PHE A 354 -19.34 9.12 -9.62
CA PHE A 354 -20.61 8.52 -10.00
C PHE A 354 -21.66 8.71 -8.92
N SER A 355 -22.89 8.93 -9.35
CA SER A 355 -24.04 9.00 -8.45
C SER A 355 -25.28 8.38 -9.07
N THR A 356 -26.05 7.67 -8.26
CA THR A 356 -27.32 7.04 -8.66
C THR A 356 -28.21 6.81 -7.44
N GLU A 357 -29.53 6.82 -7.63
CA GLU A 357 -30.50 6.40 -6.61
C GLU A 357 -30.66 4.87 -6.57
N ASN A 358 -30.21 4.16 -7.60
CA ASN A 358 -30.37 2.71 -7.71
C ASN A 358 -29.16 1.96 -7.12
N ARG A 359 -29.38 1.29 -5.98
CA ARG A 359 -28.39 0.44 -5.31
C ARG A 359 -27.79 -0.63 -6.23
N VAL A 360 -28.61 -1.26 -7.08
CA VAL A 360 -28.14 -2.33 -7.97
C VAL A 360 -27.14 -1.77 -8.98
N ASP A 361 -27.49 -0.67 -9.64
CA ASP A 361 -26.60 -0.01 -10.60
C ASP A 361 -25.30 0.47 -9.93
N PHE A 362 -25.39 0.98 -8.69
CA PHE A 362 -24.23 1.40 -7.90
C PHE A 362 -23.29 0.24 -7.60
N ILE A 363 -23.82 -0.87 -7.07
CA ILE A 363 -23.03 -2.06 -6.71
C ILE A 363 -22.42 -2.69 -7.98
N GLU A 364 -23.13 -2.71 -9.11
CA GLU A 364 -22.58 -3.17 -10.38
C GLU A 364 -21.39 -2.32 -10.86
N ALA A 365 -21.49 -0.99 -10.78
CA ALA A 365 -20.37 -0.11 -11.12
C ALA A 365 -19.15 -0.36 -10.22
N MET A 366 -19.38 -0.50 -8.91
CA MET A 366 -18.30 -0.75 -7.95
C MET A 366 -17.64 -2.13 -8.14
N LYS A 367 -18.40 -3.17 -8.51
CA LYS A 367 -17.85 -4.52 -8.76
C LYS A 367 -16.74 -4.52 -9.81
N GLN A 368 -16.81 -3.70 -10.85
CA GLN A 368 -15.73 -3.66 -11.85
C GLN A 368 -14.41 -3.09 -11.31
N MET A 369 -14.50 -2.26 -10.27
CA MET A 369 -13.38 -1.54 -9.67
C MET A 369 -12.85 -2.20 -8.39
N SER A 370 -13.65 -3.03 -7.73
CA SER A 370 -13.30 -3.60 -6.42
C SER A 370 -13.35 -5.13 -6.38
N SER A 371 -13.74 -5.80 -7.47
CA SER A 371 -13.88 -7.26 -7.47
C SER A 371 -12.59 -8.00 -7.80
N ASN A 372 -12.60 -9.29 -7.48
CA ASN A 372 -11.55 -10.27 -7.74
C ASN A 372 -12.13 -11.60 -8.26
N HIS A 373 -13.40 -11.60 -8.66
CA HIS A 373 -14.09 -12.83 -9.03
C HIS A 373 -13.61 -13.32 -10.41
N ALA A 374 -13.16 -14.57 -10.48
CA ALA A 374 -12.53 -15.13 -11.69
C ALA A 374 -13.40 -15.04 -12.96
N ASN A 375 -14.74 -15.08 -12.82
CA ASN A 375 -15.65 -14.91 -13.95
C ASN A 375 -15.56 -13.55 -14.66
N PHE A 376 -15.00 -12.53 -14.00
CA PHE A 376 -14.86 -11.16 -14.51
C PHE A 376 -13.42 -10.83 -14.96
N PHE A 377 -12.47 -11.77 -14.83
CA PHE A 377 -11.08 -11.55 -15.24
C PHE A 377 -10.96 -11.25 -16.73
N GLY A 378 -10.38 -10.09 -17.05
CA GLY A 378 -10.36 -9.52 -18.40
C GLY A 378 -11.18 -8.23 -18.53
N LYS A 379 -12.11 -7.99 -17.59
CA LYS A 379 -12.94 -6.76 -17.53
C LYS A 379 -12.80 -6.00 -16.20
N LEU A 380 -12.00 -6.48 -15.26
CA LEU A 380 -11.78 -5.78 -13.99
C LEU A 380 -10.68 -4.74 -14.13
N ILE A 381 -10.87 -3.59 -13.51
CA ILE A 381 -9.84 -2.55 -13.37
C ILE A 381 -9.31 -2.43 -11.94
N THR A 382 -9.68 -3.34 -11.04
CA THR A 382 -9.25 -3.37 -9.63
C THR A 382 -7.75 -3.12 -9.43
N PRO A 383 -6.81 -3.72 -10.21
CA PRO A 383 -5.38 -3.46 -10.02
C PRO A 383 -4.92 -2.05 -10.42
N LEU A 384 -5.78 -1.27 -11.07
CA LEU A 384 -5.53 0.12 -11.48
C LEU A 384 -6.07 1.14 -10.45
N VAL A 385 -6.93 0.68 -9.54
CA VAL A 385 -7.59 1.51 -8.54
C VAL A 385 -6.66 1.72 -7.34
N GLN A 386 -6.46 2.98 -6.97
CA GLN A 386 -5.69 3.36 -5.80
C GLN A 386 -6.57 3.46 -4.55
N GLY A 387 -7.75 4.07 -4.67
CA GLY A 387 -8.65 4.29 -3.54
C GLY A 387 -10.09 4.46 -3.98
N ILE A 388 -11.02 4.03 -3.14
CA ILE A 388 -12.46 4.09 -3.34
C ILE A 388 -13.04 4.80 -2.12
N ARG A 389 -13.81 5.87 -2.33
CA ARG A 389 -14.64 6.46 -1.29
C ARG A 389 -16.09 6.46 -1.76
N ILE A 390 -16.97 5.93 -0.93
CA ILE A 390 -18.40 5.86 -1.21
C ILE A 390 -19.21 6.49 -0.07
N LYS A 391 -20.37 7.03 -0.42
CA LYS A 391 -21.35 7.59 0.50
C LYS A 391 -22.74 7.16 0.07
N GLY A 392 -23.57 6.76 1.01
CA GLY A 392 -24.95 6.41 0.71
C GLY A 392 -25.66 5.69 1.85
N PRO A 393 -26.95 5.33 1.65
CA PRO A 393 -27.79 4.68 2.65
C PRO A 393 -27.42 3.18 2.77
N PHE A 394 -26.23 2.93 3.32
CA PHE A 394 -25.75 1.60 3.69
C PHE A 394 -26.21 1.31 5.12
N ILE A 395 -27.31 0.57 5.24
CA ILE A 395 -27.88 0.17 6.53
C ILE A 395 -28.12 -1.34 6.51
N PRO A 396 -27.61 -2.10 7.50
CA PRO A 396 -27.88 -3.53 7.60
C PRO A 396 -29.34 -3.82 7.93
N ASN A 397 -29.91 -4.86 7.31
CA ASN A 397 -31.30 -5.27 7.55
C ASN A 397 -31.57 -5.69 9.01
N TRP A 398 -30.54 -6.17 9.72
CA TRP A 398 -30.64 -6.57 11.12
C TRP A 398 -30.60 -5.38 12.10
N TYR A 399 -30.15 -4.21 11.64
CA TYR A 399 -30.03 -3.01 12.47
C TYR A 399 -31.34 -2.21 12.45
N LYS A 400 -31.93 -1.98 13.63
CA LYS A 400 -33.25 -1.34 13.79
C LYS A 400 -33.17 0.13 14.24
N GLY A 401 -31.97 0.69 14.41
CA GLY A 401 -31.73 2.09 14.79
C GLY A 401 -31.71 3.06 13.59
N GLU A 402 -31.46 4.34 13.87
CA GLU A 402 -31.15 5.34 12.84
C GLU A 402 -29.85 5.00 12.11
N ALA A 403 -29.68 5.43 10.86
CA ALA A 403 -28.47 5.14 10.11
C ALA A 403 -27.18 5.45 10.93
N PRO A 404 -26.29 4.47 11.15
CA PRO A 404 -25.11 4.69 11.97
C PRO A 404 -24.25 5.81 11.40
N ARG A 405 -23.83 6.75 12.25
CA ARG A 405 -22.94 7.85 11.86
C ARG A 405 -21.48 7.40 11.90
N LEU A 406 -21.13 6.50 10.99
CA LEU A 406 -19.80 5.91 10.92
C LEU A 406 -19.16 6.16 9.55
N VAL A 407 -17.85 6.37 9.56
CA VAL A 407 -16.99 6.24 8.39
C VAL A 407 -16.15 4.98 8.58
N LEU A 408 -16.44 3.94 7.79
CA LEU A 408 -15.71 2.67 7.86
C LEU A 408 -14.56 2.70 6.86
N MET A 409 -13.33 2.47 7.34
CA MET A 409 -12.13 2.49 6.54
C MET A 409 -11.50 1.09 6.54
N ASP A 410 -11.45 0.44 5.37
CA ASP A 410 -10.75 -0.83 5.15
C ASP A 410 -9.57 -0.59 4.22
N GLY A 411 -8.45 -1.21 4.56
CA GLY A 411 -7.19 -1.05 3.85
C GLY A 411 -6.46 -2.38 3.78
N GLU A 412 -5.17 -2.30 3.48
CA GLU A 412 -4.33 -3.49 3.44
C GLU A 412 -4.26 -4.19 4.81
N GLY A 413 -4.36 -5.51 4.82
CA GLY A 413 -4.27 -6.29 6.05
C GLY A 413 -2.87 -6.24 6.70
N LEU A 414 -2.82 -6.44 8.01
CA LEU A 414 -1.57 -6.62 8.76
C LEU A 414 -0.80 -7.83 8.22
N GLY A 415 0.53 -7.75 8.23
CA GLY A 415 1.41 -8.83 7.75
C GLY A 415 1.34 -9.12 6.24
N HIS A 416 0.82 -8.20 5.42
CA HIS A 416 0.75 -8.36 3.97
C HIS A 416 2.11 -8.60 3.30
N GLN A 417 3.20 -8.20 3.97
CA GLN A 417 4.57 -8.48 3.60
C GLN A 417 5.36 -8.87 4.86
N ALA A 418 6.34 -9.76 4.72
CA ALA A 418 7.15 -10.21 5.84
C ALA A 418 7.98 -9.03 6.40
N GLY A 419 7.56 -8.49 7.54
CA GLY A 419 8.23 -7.37 8.21
C GLY A 419 7.46 -7.02 9.48
N GLY A 420 8.13 -7.07 10.64
CA GLY A 420 7.45 -6.86 11.93
C GLY A 420 6.93 -5.44 12.17
N SER A 421 7.30 -4.48 11.32
CA SER A 421 6.89 -3.08 11.40
C SER A 421 5.62 -2.79 10.59
N ILE A 422 4.76 -1.92 11.13
CA ILE A 422 3.58 -1.37 10.44
C ILE A 422 4.04 -0.28 9.47
N SER A 423 3.43 -0.20 8.28
CA SER A 423 3.79 0.80 7.27
C SER A 423 3.54 2.23 7.76
N THR A 424 4.35 3.17 7.29
CA THR A 424 4.24 4.61 7.56
C THR A 424 2.86 5.16 7.19
N THR A 425 2.33 4.71 6.05
CA THR A 425 0.98 5.08 5.58
C THR A 425 -0.12 4.61 6.54
N LEU A 426 -0.06 3.37 7.05
CA LEU A 426 -1.04 2.89 8.01
C LEU A 426 -0.89 3.61 9.35
N SER A 427 0.34 3.83 9.83
CA SER A 427 0.59 4.58 11.06
C SER A 427 -0.06 5.96 11.04
N LYS A 428 0.12 6.74 9.96
CA LYS A 428 -0.51 8.06 9.82
C LYS A 428 -2.03 8.00 9.84
N LYS A 429 -2.64 6.99 9.20
CA LYS A 429 -4.09 6.81 9.23
C LYS A 429 -4.63 6.54 10.64
N LEU A 430 -3.88 5.84 11.49
CA LEU A 430 -4.29 5.58 12.87
C LEU A 430 -4.29 6.87 13.72
N ASP A 431 -3.48 7.87 13.36
CA ASP A 431 -3.47 9.18 14.01
C ASP A 431 -4.78 9.94 13.73
N ASP A 432 -5.30 9.84 12.50
CA ASP A 432 -6.47 10.59 12.02
C ASP A 432 -7.83 9.94 12.30
N VAL A 433 -7.88 8.76 12.92
CA VAL A 433 -9.15 8.04 13.18
C VAL A 433 -9.60 8.17 14.64
N ASP A 434 -10.90 7.97 14.86
CA ASP A 434 -11.53 8.06 16.18
C ASP A 434 -11.60 6.69 16.87
N ALA A 435 -11.64 5.61 16.10
CA ALA A 435 -11.59 4.23 16.60
C ALA A 435 -10.76 3.31 15.70
N ILE A 436 -10.11 2.33 16.33
CA ILE A 436 -9.35 1.26 15.68
C ILE A 436 -10.03 -0.06 15.99
N LEU A 437 -10.51 -0.77 14.97
CA LEU A 437 -11.12 -2.09 15.11
C LEU A 437 -10.16 -3.17 14.64
N LEU A 438 -9.46 -3.81 15.58
CA LEU A 438 -8.58 -4.95 15.34
C LEU A 438 -9.41 -6.23 15.17
N VAL A 439 -9.49 -6.72 13.94
CA VAL A 439 -10.20 -7.94 13.57
C VAL A 439 -9.22 -9.12 13.55
N ASP A 440 -9.52 -10.15 14.35
CA ASP A 440 -8.69 -11.35 14.46
C ASP A 440 -9.52 -12.64 14.35
N ASN A 441 -8.85 -13.78 14.11
CA ASN A 441 -9.51 -15.08 13.98
C ASN A 441 -9.59 -15.79 15.34
N ALA A 442 -10.80 -16.04 15.84
CA ALA A 442 -11.05 -16.69 17.12
C ALA A 442 -10.56 -18.14 17.20
N GLN A 443 -10.41 -18.84 16.07
CA GLN A 443 -9.89 -20.21 16.03
C GLN A 443 -8.39 -20.28 16.35
N SER A 444 -7.66 -19.20 16.08
CA SER A 444 -6.22 -19.11 16.30
C SER A 444 -5.87 -17.67 16.67
N PRO A 445 -6.35 -17.20 17.83
CA PRO A 445 -6.29 -15.80 18.20
C PRO A 445 -4.88 -15.38 18.59
N MET A 446 -4.55 -14.12 18.31
CA MET A 446 -3.36 -13.40 18.75
C MET A 446 -2.04 -14.04 18.30
N ILE A 447 -1.97 -14.49 17.04
CA ILE A 447 -0.74 -15.05 16.46
C ILE A 447 0.05 -14.01 15.66
N SER A 448 1.24 -13.66 16.13
CA SER A 448 2.24 -12.81 15.45
C SER A 448 1.78 -11.38 15.14
N GLU A 449 0.97 -11.17 14.10
CA GLU A 449 0.63 -9.86 13.57
C GLU A 449 -0.34 -9.05 14.44
N PRO A 450 -1.42 -9.63 15.02
CA PRO A 450 -2.26 -8.91 15.98
C PRO A 450 -1.45 -8.41 17.19
N ILE A 451 -0.48 -9.20 17.66
CA ILE A 451 0.43 -8.79 18.76
C ILE A 451 1.26 -7.58 18.35
N ASN A 452 1.82 -7.57 17.13
CA ASN A 452 2.58 -6.42 16.62
C ASN A 452 1.70 -5.16 16.48
N ALA A 453 0.42 -5.32 16.08
CA ALA A 453 -0.52 -4.21 16.07
C ALA A 453 -0.82 -3.68 17.46
N LEU A 454 -1.01 -4.55 18.47
CA LEU A 454 -1.20 -4.11 19.86
C LEU A 454 0.02 -3.34 20.38
N LYS A 455 1.24 -3.81 20.11
CA LYS A 455 2.49 -3.09 20.47
C LYS A 455 2.55 -1.72 19.83
N HIS A 456 2.23 -1.65 18.53
CA HIS A 456 2.20 -0.39 17.81
C HIS A 456 1.19 0.58 18.43
N ILE A 457 -0.05 0.14 18.64
CA ILE A 457 -1.13 0.96 19.20
C ILE A 457 -0.77 1.54 20.56
N VAL A 458 -0.14 0.77 21.45
CA VAL A 458 0.32 1.29 22.74
C VAL A 458 1.45 2.30 22.56
N THR A 459 2.46 1.96 21.75
CA THR A 459 3.66 2.79 21.61
C THR A 459 3.41 4.08 20.83
N THR A 460 2.30 4.17 20.08
CA THR A 460 1.83 5.39 19.40
C THR A 460 0.74 6.13 20.16
N GLY A 461 0.35 5.68 21.35
CA GLY A 461 -0.65 6.37 22.18
C GLY A 461 -2.09 6.25 21.69
N HIS A 462 -2.42 5.17 20.96
CA HIS A 462 -3.77 4.92 20.45
C HIS A 462 -4.56 3.93 21.30
N THR A 463 -4.13 3.67 22.54
CA THR A 463 -4.72 2.65 23.40
C THR A 463 -6.21 2.89 23.65
N SER A 464 -6.60 4.14 23.92
CA SER A 464 -8.01 4.53 24.11
C SER A 464 -8.91 4.31 22.89
N LYS A 465 -8.35 4.30 21.68
CA LYS A 465 -9.08 4.09 20.41
C LYS A 465 -9.32 2.60 20.09
N LEU A 466 -8.67 1.69 20.81
CA LEU A 466 -8.61 0.27 20.47
C LEU A 466 -9.91 -0.49 20.82
N HIS A 467 -10.37 -1.25 19.84
CA HIS A 467 -11.45 -2.24 19.91
C HIS A 467 -10.97 -3.54 19.27
N VAL A 468 -11.37 -4.70 19.79
CA VAL A 468 -10.95 -6.01 19.26
C VAL A 468 -12.16 -6.86 18.93
N CYS A 469 -12.21 -7.37 17.70
CA CYS A 469 -13.28 -8.21 17.19
C CYS A 469 -12.74 -9.56 16.74
N PHE A 470 -13.10 -10.62 17.44
CA PHE A 470 -12.78 -11.99 17.08
C PHE A 470 -13.86 -12.58 16.17
N THR A 471 -13.52 -12.85 14.91
CA THR A 471 -14.40 -13.50 13.93
C THR A 471 -14.17 -15.02 13.91
N HIS A 472 -14.95 -15.77 13.13
CA HIS A 472 -14.88 -17.24 13.08
C HIS A 472 -15.13 -17.87 14.46
N PHE A 473 -15.88 -17.19 15.33
CA PHE A 473 -16.15 -17.67 16.68
C PHE A 473 -16.98 -18.96 16.69
N ASP A 474 -17.78 -19.18 15.64
CA ASP A 474 -18.48 -20.43 15.35
C ASP A 474 -17.55 -21.64 15.15
N GLU A 475 -16.29 -21.39 14.76
CA GLU A 475 -15.26 -22.42 14.56
C GLU A 475 -14.44 -22.72 15.83
N VAL A 476 -14.67 -21.99 16.93
CA VAL A 476 -14.10 -22.34 18.24
C VAL A 476 -14.86 -23.56 18.77
N LYS A 477 -14.19 -24.71 18.71
CA LYS A 477 -14.76 -26.04 19.02
C LYS A 477 -13.80 -26.79 19.95
N GLY A 478 -14.34 -27.51 20.92
CA GLY A 478 -13.58 -28.38 21.81
C GLY A 478 -14.52 -29.11 22.76
N ASP A 479 -14.21 -30.37 23.09
CA ASP A 479 -15.02 -31.18 24.01
C ASP A 479 -15.12 -30.55 25.41
N ASN A 480 -14.18 -29.66 25.74
CA ASN A 480 -14.10 -28.89 26.98
C ASN A 480 -14.72 -27.48 26.90
N LEU A 481 -15.36 -27.11 25.79
CA LEU A 481 -15.98 -25.79 25.57
C LEU A 481 -17.48 -25.93 25.22
N PRO A 482 -18.31 -26.47 26.14
CA PRO A 482 -19.72 -26.73 25.87
C PRO A 482 -20.57 -25.46 25.74
N GLU A 483 -20.25 -24.39 26.49
CA GLU A 483 -21.02 -23.15 26.50
C GLU A 483 -20.33 -22.02 25.71
N ILE A 484 -21.09 -20.98 25.34
CA ILE A 484 -20.57 -19.80 24.66
C ILE A 484 -19.55 -19.06 25.55
N SER A 485 -19.84 -18.92 26.85
CA SER A 485 -18.97 -18.34 27.85
C SER A 485 -17.62 -19.05 27.95
N ASP A 486 -17.58 -20.39 27.85
CA ASP A 486 -16.34 -21.15 27.86
C ASP A 486 -15.47 -20.81 26.64
N LYS A 487 -16.10 -20.65 25.47
CA LYS A 487 -15.41 -20.24 24.24
C LYS A 487 -14.87 -18.81 24.32
N GLU A 488 -15.65 -17.88 24.88
CA GLU A 488 -15.20 -16.51 25.12
C GLU A 488 -13.98 -16.50 26.04
N ASN A 489 -14.05 -17.18 27.18
CA ASN A 489 -12.95 -17.29 28.14
C ASN A 489 -11.69 -17.92 27.52
N HIS A 490 -11.85 -18.91 26.64
CA HIS A 490 -10.73 -19.52 25.92
C HIS A 490 -10.01 -18.51 25.00
N VAL A 491 -10.77 -17.71 24.25
CA VAL A 491 -10.21 -16.69 23.36
C VAL A 491 -9.59 -15.55 24.18
N ILE A 492 -10.27 -15.10 25.25
CA ILE A 492 -9.77 -14.09 26.18
C ILE A 492 -8.44 -14.54 26.79
N GLY A 493 -8.34 -15.79 27.29
CA GLY A 493 -7.08 -16.29 27.85
C GLY A 493 -5.92 -16.28 26.84
N SER A 494 -6.20 -16.46 25.54
CA SER A 494 -5.17 -16.31 24.50
C SER A 494 -4.73 -14.86 24.30
N LEU A 495 -5.66 -13.91 24.41
CA LEU A 495 -5.37 -12.48 24.44
C LEU A 495 -4.55 -12.09 25.68
N GLU A 496 -4.92 -12.56 26.87
CA GLU A 496 -4.18 -12.29 28.11
C GLU A 496 -2.72 -12.77 28.00
N ASN A 497 -2.49 -13.96 27.46
CA ASN A 497 -1.13 -14.46 27.21
C ASN A 497 -0.34 -13.57 26.24
N ALA A 498 -0.99 -13.02 25.21
CA ALA A 498 -0.36 -12.08 24.29
C ALA A 498 -0.04 -10.75 24.98
N LEU A 499 -0.93 -10.24 25.84
CA LEU A 499 -0.70 -9.04 26.64
C LEU A 499 0.48 -9.23 27.62
N ASP A 500 0.62 -10.42 28.21
CA ASP A 500 1.78 -10.78 29.05
C ASP A 500 3.10 -10.76 28.26
N GLU A 501 3.09 -11.23 27.00
CA GLU A 501 4.27 -11.13 26.12
C GLU A 501 4.61 -9.68 25.80
N ILE A 502 3.60 -8.85 25.55
CA ILE A 502 3.77 -7.41 25.34
C ILE A 502 4.36 -6.77 26.59
N GLY A 503 3.86 -7.10 27.79
CA GLY A 503 4.39 -6.58 29.06
C GLY A 503 5.87 -6.89 29.28
N LYS A 504 6.31 -8.10 28.91
CA LYS A 504 7.73 -8.50 28.97
C LYS A 504 8.62 -7.72 28.02
N LYS A 505 8.08 -7.21 26.91
CA LYS A 505 8.83 -6.49 25.86
C LYS A 505 8.78 -4.97 26.02
N LEU A 506 7.61 -4.43 26.36
CA LEU A 506 7.33 -2.99 26.38
C LEU A 506 7.21 -2.39 27.78
N GLY A 507 7.11 -3.21 28.83
CA GLY A 507 6.95 -2.76 30.21
C GLY A 507 5.57 -3.08 30.79
N VAL A 508 5.47 -3.02 32.11
CA VAL A 508 4.27 -3.44 32.87
C VAL A 508 3.12 -2.45 32.68
N ASN A 509 3.40 -1.16 32.48
CA ASN A 509 2.34 -0.17 32.29
C ASN A 509 1.66 -0.35 30.93
N ALA A 510 2.41 -0.60 29.85
CA ALA A 510 1.88 -1.00 28.55
C ALA A 510 0.87 -2.16 28.64
N GLN A 511 1.23 -3.24 29.35
CA GLN A 511 0.32 -4.38 29.59
C GLN A 511 -0.93 -3.94 30.35
N ARG A 512 -0.75 -3.22 31.47
CA ARG A 512 -1.84 -2.77 32.34
C ARG A 512 -2.86 -1.89 31.61
N TYR A 513 -2.40 -0.98 30.75
CA TYR A 513 -3.29 -0.09 30.00
C TYR A 513 -4.09 -0.83 28.93
N LEU A 514 -3.47 -1.80 28.25
CA LEU A 514 -4.20 -2.67 27.32
C LEU A 514 -5.27 -3.48 28.04
N PHE A 515 -4.94 -4.11 29.17
CA PHE A 515 -5.92 -4.85 29.98
C PHE A 515 -7.12 -3.99 30.38
N LYS A 516 -6.87 -2.80 30.93
CA LYS A 516 -7.94 -1.85 31.30
C LYS A 516 -8.80 -1.45 30.11
N GLN A 517 -8.22 -1.26 28.93
CA GLN A 517 -8.98 -0.95 27.73
C GLN A 517 -9.93 -2.10 27.35
N MET A 518 -9.50 -3.35 27.49
CA MET A 518 -10.32 -4.52 27.19
C MET A 518 -11.49 -4.69 28.18
N GLU A 519 -11.31 -4.28 29.43
CA GLU A 519 -12.37 -4.31 30.48
C GLU A 519 -13.52 -3.34 30.20
N LYS A 520 -13.33 -2.34 29.32
CA LYS A 520 -14.37 -1.34 28.97
C LYS A 520 -15.45 -1.86 28.01
N GLY A 521 -15.50 -3.17 27.75
CA GLY A 521 -16.48 -3.77 26.84
C GLY A 521 -16.14 -3.56 25.35
N THR A 522 -14.85 -3.46 25.03
CA THR A 522 -14.31 -3.23 23.69
C THR A 522 -13.92 -4.53 22.94
N LEU A 523 -14.17 -5.69 23.56
CA LEU A 523 -14.01 -7.02 22.97
C LEU A 523 -15.32 -7.46 22.31
N PHE A 524 -15.28 -8.10 21.15
CA PHE A 524 -16.46 -8.62 20.45
C PHE A 524 -16.20 -10.00 19.86
N PHE A 525 -17.22 -10.85 19.81
CA PHE A 525 -17.10 -12.22 19.31
C PHE A 525 -18.19 -12.50 18.26
N LEU A 526 -17.78 -12.79 17.03
CA LEU A 526 -18.67 -12.93 15.88
C LEU A 526 -18.52 -14.30 15.23
N GLY A 527 -19.65 -15.01 15.10
CA GLY A 527 -19.75 -16.27 14.36
C GLY A 527 -20.65 -16.13 13.13
N GLY A 528 -20.42 -16.93 12.09
CA GLY A 528 -21.37 -17.05 10.96
C GLY A 528 -21.53 -15.80 10.08
N ILE A 529 -20.71 -14.76 10.24
CA ILE A 529 -20.83 -13.47 9.52
C ILE A 529 -20.60 -13.54 8.00
N HIS A 530 -20.27 -14.72 7.46
CA HIS A 530 -20.19 -14.95 6.02
C HIS A 530 -21.56 -15.26 5.40
N GLU A 531 -22.57 -15.52 6.21
CA GLU A 531 -23.96 -15.76 5.83
C GLU A 531 -24.84 -14.51 6.05
N VAL A 532 -26.10 -14.58 5.62
CA VAL A 532 -27.08 -13.53 5.93
C VAL A 532 -27.45 -13.66 7.40
N ILE A 533 -27.30 -12.58 8.17
CA ILE A 533 -27.71 -12.56 9.57
C ILE A 533 -29.23 -12.48 9.64
N HIS A 534 -29.84 -13.46 10.31
CA HIS A 534 -31.28 -13.55 10.54
C HIS A 534 -31.64 -13.09 11.95
N GLU A 535 -32.91 -12.78 12.20
CA GLU A 535 -33.38 -12.41 13.55
C GLU A 535 -33.17 -13.52 14.59
N SER A 536 -33.06 -14.78 14.15
CA SER A 536 -32.77 -15.93 15.02
C SER A 536 -31.32 -15.99 15.50
N ASP A 537 -30.39 -15.23 14.90
CA ASP A 537 -28.97 -15.22 15.25
C ASP A 537 -28.70 -14.25 16.41
N GLU A 538 -29.46 -14.41 17.50
CA GLU A 538 -29.56 -13.44 18.61
C GLU A 538 -28.19 -12.97 19.12
N TYR A 539 -27.29 -13.90 19.44
CA TYR A 539 -25.95 -13.58 19.96
C TYR A 539 -25.12 -12.76 18.98
N THR A 540 -25.05 -13.16 17.70
CA THR A 540 -24.23 -12.43 16.70
C THR A 540 -24.81 -11.05 16.41
N ASN A 541 -26.14 -10.94 16.36
CA ASN A 541 -26.83 -9.67 16.18
C ASN A 541 -26.57 -8.72 17.36
N GLU A 542 -26.67 -9.22 18.60
CA GLU A 542 -26.34 -8.45 19.81
C GLU A 542 -24.90 -7.90 19.76
N GLN A 543 -23.93 -8.73 19.37
CA GLN A 543 -22.53 -8.32 19.25
C GLN A 543 -22.32 -7.27 18.15
N LEU A 544 -22.98 -7.41 16.99
CA LEU A 544 -22.92 -6.44 15.90
C LEU A 544 -23.54 -5.09 16.26
N VAL A 545 -24.68 -5.11 16.97
CA VAL A 545 -25.30 -3.88 17.52
C VAL A 545 -24.36 -3.23 18.53
N ARG A 546 -23.76 -4.02 19.44
CA ARG A 546 -22.78 -3.49 20.41
C ARG A 546 -21.57 -2.85 19.73
N ILE A 547 -21.08 -3.42 18.62
CA ILE A 547 -20.01 -2.81 17.83
C ILE A 547 -20.44 -1.42 17.34
N ILE A 548 -21.61 -1.30 16.71
CA ILE A 548 -22.11 -0.01 16.21
C ILE A 548 -22.22 1.00 17.35
N ASP A 549 -22.90 0.63 18.44
CA ASP A 549 -23.17 1.52 19.55
C ASP A 549 -21.88 2.00 20.24
N THR A 550 -20.91 1.11 20.46
CA THR A 550 -19.62 1.45 21.07
C THR A 550 -18.80 2.35 20.15
N LEU A 551 -18.75 2.05 18.85
CA LEU A 551 -17.99 2.87 17.89
C LEU A 551 -18.60 4.26 17.70
N GLN A 552 -19.91 4.42 17.79
CA GLN A 552 -20.55 5.74 17.71
C GLN A 552 -20.25 6.61 18.93
N ARG A 553 -19.99 6.01 20.10
CA ARG A 553 -19.66 6.76 21.33
C ARG A 553 -18.23 7.28 21.36
N THR A 554 -17.35 6.84 20.45
CA THR A 554 -15.96 7.34 20.42
C THR A 554 -15.83 8.80 19.98
N THR A 555 -16.93 9.44 19.54
CA THR A 555 -16.95 10.88 19.26
C THR A 555 -16.94 11.73 20.53
N GLU A 556 -17.13 11.14 21.72
CA GLU A 556 -17.05 11.84 23.00
C GLU A 556 -15.59 12.17 23.32
N GLU A 557 -15.26 13.45 23.52
CA GLU A 557 -13.89 13.85 23.85
C GLU A 557 -13.48 13.28 25.23
N PRO A 558 -12.29 12.65 25.34
CA PRO A 558 -11.80 12.21 26.64
C PRO A 558 -11.59 13.42 27.55
N GLU A 559 -11.96 13.29 28.82
CA GLU A 559 -11.70 14.36 29.79
C GLU A 559 -10.19 14.69 29.81
N PRO A 560 -9.81 15.96 29.72
CA PRO A 560 -8.42 16.36 29.71
C PRO A 560 -7.72 15.89 31.00
N SER A 561 -6.57 15.25 30.85
CA SER A 561 -5.78 14.85 32.02
C SER A 561 -5.28 16.07 32.78
N GLU A 562 -5.60 16.16 34.07
CA GLU A 562 -5.02 17.16 34.98
C GLU A 562 -3.70 16.69 35.62
N THR A 563 -3.24 15.48 35.28
CA THR A 563 -1.95 14.93 35.73
C THR A 563 -0.99 14.79 34.55
N PHE A 564 0.29 15.04 34.81
CA PHE A 564 1.34 14.96 33.80
C PHE A 564 2.57 14.24 34.36
N PRO A 565 3.27 13.44 33.55
CA PRO A 565 4.47 12.73 33.96
C PRO A 565 5.68 13.66 34.04
N ILE A 566 6.60 13.34 34.95
CA ILE A 566 7.92 13.94 35.07
C ILE A 566 8.95 12.86 34.75
N TYR A 567 9.78 13.10 33.73
CA TYR A 567 10.78 12.17 33.22
C TYR A 567 12.20 12.62 33.52
N ASN A 568 13.12 11.66 33.53
CA ASN A 568 14.55 11.90 33.56
C ASN A 568 15.14 11.64 32.16
N GLY A 569 15.71 12.67 31.53
CA GLY A 569 16.23 12.60 30.17
C GLY A 569 17.58 11.92 30.00
N THR A 570 18.28 11.57 31.09
CA THR A 570 19.66 11.05 31.03
C THR A 570 19.79 9.72 30.29
N THR A 571 18.74 8.90 30.22
CA THR A 571 18.73 7.60 29.54
C THR A 571 18.41 7.70 28.04
N ALA A 572 17.96 8.86 27.55
CA ALA A 572 17.53 9.05 26.15
C ALA A 572 18.64 8.75 25.15
N ALA A 573 19.87 9.21 25.42
CA ALA A 573 21.00 8.91 24.55
C ALA A 573 21.29 7.40 24.46
N LEU A 574 21.12 6.64 25.55
CA LEU A 574 21.30 5.19 25.55
C LEU A 574 20.19 4.49 24.76
N ALA A 575 18.95 4.93 24.90
CA ALA A 575 17.81 4.41 24.14
C ALA A 575 17.98 4.64 22.63
N ILE A 576 18.39 5.85 22.23
CA ILE A 576 18.67 6.18 20.82
C ILE A 576 19.84 5.35 20.30
N GLN A 577 20.90 5.16 21.11
CA GLN A 577 22.04 4.32 20.71
C GLN A 577 21.62 2.86 20.50
N GLN A 578 20.75 2.33 21.37
CA GLN A 578 20.27 0.96 21.25
C GLN A 578 19.39 0.77 20.01
N ALA A 579 18.48 1.71 19.75
CA ALA A 579 17.69 1.73 18.51
C ALA A 579 18.57 1.76 17.26
N ALA A 580 19.63 2.59 17.25
CA ALA A 580 20.59 2.62 16.15
C ALA A 580 21.28 1.27 15.94
N LYS A 581 21.74 0.62 17.03
CA LYS A 581 22.36 -0.71 16.96
C LYS A 581 21.42 -1.74 16.34
N ASP A 582 20.16 -1.76 16.75
CA ASP A 582 19.17 -2.72 16.25
C ASP A 582 18.85 -2.47 14.77
N PHE A 583 18.72 -1.19 14.38
CA PHE A 583 18.50 -0.80 12.99
C PHE A 583 19.64 -1.23 12.08
N TYR A 584 20.87 -0.85 12.41
CA TYR A 584 22.04 -1.19 11.58
C TYR A 584 22.33 -2.69 11.58
N LYS A 585 22.07 -3.41 12.68
CA LYS A 585 22.18 -4.88 12.69
C LYS A 585 21.26 -5.52 11.65
N ARG A 586 20.00 -5.09 11.59
CA ARG A 586 19.02 -5.59 10.62
C ARG A 586 19.35 -5.15 9.19
N TRP A 587 19.49 -3.84 8.96
CA TRP A 587 19.62 -3.28 7.62
C TRP A 587 20.98 -3.53 6.96
N ASN A 588 22.06 -3.65 7.73
CA ASN A 588 23.35 -4.10 7.17
C ASN A 588 23.31 -5.57 6.77
N SER A 589 22.51 -6.42 7.43
CA SER A 589 22.32 -7.81 7.01
C SER A 589 21.51 -7.88 5.71
N ILE A 590 20.41 -7.13 5.63
CA ILE A 590 19.58 -6.98 4.42
C ILE A 590 20.40 -6.49 3.22
N LEU A 591 21.20 -5.43 3.41
CA LEU A 591 22.05 -4.84 2.38
C LEU A 591 23.34 -5.65 2.09
N ASN A 592 23.56 -6.76 2.80
CA ASN A 592 24.76 -7.59 2.69
C ASN A 592 26.07 -6.80 2.95
N LEU A 593 26.02 -5.88 3.91
CA LEU A 593 27.15 -5.08 4.40
C LEU A 593 27.73 -5.61 5.72
N SER A 594 27.04 -6.53 6.40
CA SER A 594 27.53 -7.22 7.61
C SER A 594 28.05 -8.63 7.35
N GLN A 595 28.78 -9.17 8.34
CA GLN A 595 29.17 -10.59 8.37
C GLN A 595 27.97 -11.52 8.54
N ASP A 596 26.96 -11.09 9.32
CA ASP A 596 25.68 -11.79 9.43
C ASP A 596 24.88 -11.63 8.13
N LYS A 597 24.63 -12.75 7.45
CA LYS A 597 23.88 -12.82 6.19
C LYS A 597 22.52 -13.50 6.33
N SER A 598 22.04 -13.67 7.57
CA SER A 598 20.76 -14.34 7.85
C SER A 598 19.56 -13.66 7.19
N LEU A 599 19.61 -12.34 7.03
CA LEU A 599 18.56 -11.54 6.39
C LEU A 599 18.99 -11.01 5.01
N LYS A 600 20.06 -11.55 4.40
CA LYS A 600 20.56 -11.08 3.12
C LYS A 600 19.44 -11.11 2.08
N GLU A 601 19.18 -9.95 1.48
CA GLU A 601 18.19 -9.82 0.42
C GLU A 601 18.82 -9.90 -0.96
N HIS A 602 17.99 -10.29 -1.93
CA HIS A 602 18.43 -10.28 -3.33
C HIS A 602 18.56 -8.83 -3.81
N TRP A 603 19.65 -8.51 -4.52
CA TRP A 603 19.97 -7.13 -4.92
C TRP A 603 18.87 -6.44 -5.73
N ARG A 604 18.03 -7.22 -6.43
CA ARG A 604 16.85 -6.70 -7.15
C ARG A 604 15.77 -6.18 -6.21
N ARG A 605 15.53 -6.84 -5.08
CA ARG A 605 14.59 -6.34 -4.07
C ARG A 605 15.10 -5.00 -3.51
N ILE A 606 16.41 -4.88 -3.31
CA ILE A 606 17.05 -3.61 -2.92
C ILE A 606 16.95 -2.54 -4.03
N GLN A 607 17.20 -2.89 -5.29
CA GLN A 607 17.08 -1.93 -6.40
C GLN A 607 15.62 -1.49 -6.60
N ALA A 608 14.67 -2.41 -6.45
CA ALA A 608 13.23 -2.14 -6.55
C ALA A 608 12.75 -1.24 -5.39
N LEU A 609 13.25 -1.45 -4.17
CA LEU A 609 13.06 -0.52 -3.05
C LEU A 609 13.64 0.86 -3.41
N ASN A 610 14.89 0.93 -3.86
CA ASN A 610 15.53 2.20 -4.21
C ASN A 610 14.76 2.97 -5.32
N ARG A 611 14.27 2.28 -6.36
CA ARG A 611 13.42 2.89 -7.40
C ARG A 611 12.19 3.58 -6.81
N ARG A 612 11.59 3.01 -5.77
CA ARG A 612 10.38 3.55 -5.14
C ARG A 612 10.65 4.88 -4.44
N PHE A 613 11.77 4.96 -3.72
CA PHE A 613 12.26 6.22 -3.14
C PHE A 613 12.59 7.25 -4.23
N ALA A 614 13.29 6.82 -5.28
CA ALA A 614 13.84 7.72 -6.30
C ALA A 614 12.79 8.26 -7.31
N GLU A 615 11.78 7.47 -7.66
CA GLU A 615 10.90 7.77 -8.80
C GLU A 615 9.40 7.73 -8.48
N LEU A 616 8.96 7.01 -7.45
CA LEU A 616 7.55 6.62 -7.30
C LEU A 616 6.86 7.21 -6.08
N ASN A 617 7.59 7.95 -5.25
CA ASN A 617 7.06 8.51 -4.01
C ASN A 617 6.49 7.39 -3.10
N GLU A 618 7.22 6.28 -2.98
CA GLU A 618 6.95 5.16 -2.06
C GLU A 618 8.20 4.82 -1.21
N ASP A 619 8.01 4.50 0.07
CA ASP A 619 9.09 4.20 1.04
C ASP A 619 9.22 2.72 1.43
N GLU A 620 8.46 1.82 0.79
CA GLU A 620 8.45 0.40 1.11
C GLU A 620 8.37 -0.50 -0.12
N TYR A 621 8.89 -1.74 0.00
CA TYR A 621 8.75 -2.76 -1.04
C TYR A 621 8.85 -4.19 -0.50
N ASP A 622 7.83 -5.02 -0.72
CA ASP A 622 7.87 -6.48 -0.53
C ASP A 622 8.47 -6.93 0.83
N GLY A 623 8.14 -6.19 1.90
CA GLY A 623 8.56 -6.41 3.29
C GLY A 623 9.72 -5.55 3.74
N LEU A 624 10.37 -4.86 2.79
CA LEU A 624 11.46 -3.93 3.04
C LEU A 624 10.89 -2.56 3.37
N ARG A 625 10.97 -2.15 4.64
CA ARG A 625 10.39 -0.91 5.17
C ARG A 625 11.41 -0.13 6.01
N PRO A 626 12.43 0.50 5.40
CA PRO A 626 13.53 1.08 6.16
C PRO A 626 13.09 2.21 7.08
N LEU A 627 12.21 3.10 6.60
CA LEU A 627 11.68 4.20 7.40
C LEU A 627 10.81 3.70 8.55
N ALA A 628 9.88 2.77 8.27
CA ALA A 628 9.02 2.20 9.31
C ALA A 628 9.81 1.40 10.35
N ASP A 629 10.81 0.62 9.94
CA ASP A 629 11.70 -0.11 10.84
C ASP A 629 12.48 0.86 11.74
N MET A 630 13.01 1.95 11.19
CA MET A 630 13.74 2.97 11.95
C MET A 630 12.85 3.67 12.97
N ILE A 631 11.65 4.09 12.56
CA ILE A 631 10.65 4.72 13.43
C ILE A 631 10.26 3.74 14.56
N MET A 632 9.93 2.50 14.22
CA MET A 632 9.55 1.46 15.18
C MET A 632 10.65 1.24 16.23
N MET A 633 11.90 1.09 15.80
CA MET A 633 13.02 0.83 16.71
C MET A 633 13.31 2.01 17.64
N LEU A 634 13.28 3.24 17.13
CA LEU A 634 13.43 4.44 17.95
C LEU A 634 12.27 4.58 18.95
N ARG A 635 11.04 4.43 18.46
CA ARG A 635 9.82 4.53 19.27
C ARG A 635 9.81 3.50 20.40
N GLU A 636 10.02 2.22 20.11
CA GLU A 636 9.98 1.16 21.13
C GLU A 636 11.09 1.34 22.18
N ASN A 637 12.33 1.65 21.77
CA ASN A 637 13.42 1.87 22.72
C ASN A 637 13.19 3.10 23.61
N ILE A 638 12.67 4.20 23.04
CA ILE A 638 12.36 5.42 23.80
C ILE A 638 11.14 5.20 24.72
N PHE A 639 10.12 4.51 24.23
CA PHE A 639 8.93 4.19 25.01
C PHE A 639 9.31 3.36 26.25
N THR A 640 10.04 2.27 26.04
CA THR A 640 10.46 1.37 27.14
C THR A 640 11.43 2.01 28.12
N SER A 641 12.35 2.85 27.66
CA SER A 641 13.40 3.43 28.52
C SER A 641 12.98 4.72 29.24
N ILE A 642 11.88 5.35 28.79
CA ILE A 642 11.48 6.69 29.26
C ILE A 642 9.97 6.76 29.46
N LEU A 643 9.18 6.63 28.39
CA LEU A 643 7.75 6.98 28.46
C LEU A 643 6.95 6.06 29.39
N ASP A 644 7.26 4.76 29.42
CA ASP A 644 6.62 3.77 30.30
C ASP A 644 7.07 3.90 31.76
N GLU A 645 8.17 4.63 32.04
CA GLU A 645 8.79 4.76 33.37
C GLU A 645 8.91 6.24 33.83
N PRO A 646 7.78 6.96 34.04
CA PRO A 646 7.84 8.29 34.62
C PRO A 646 8.39 8.26 36.05
N VAL A 647 9.29 9.20 36.38
CA VAL A 647 9.92 9.33 37.70
C VAL A 647 8.88 9.69 38.76
N SER A 648 7.98 10.59 38.40
CA SER A 648 6.85 11.00 39.24
C SER A 648 5.74 11.61 38.39
N TRP A 649 4.64 11.96 39.03
CA TRP A 649 3.48 12.59 38.42
C TRP A 649 3.20 13.92 39.13
N THR A 650 2.72 14.91 38.40
CA THR A 650 2.38 16.23 38.99
C THR A 650 1.29 16.12 40.07
N ALA A 651 0.35 15.17 39.94
CA ALA A 651 -0.66 14.87 40.94
C ALA A 651 -0.42 13.49 41.60
N ALA A 652 -0.32 13.48 42.94
CA ALA A 652 -0.02 12.27 43.70
C ALA A 652 -1.14 11.20 43.65
N ASN A 653 -2.40 11.61 43.49
CA ASN A 653 -3.58 10.73 43.54
C ASN A 653 -4.26 10.52 42.17
N ALA A 654 -3.53 10.70 41.07
CA ALA A 654 -4.13 10.55 39.75
C ALA A 654 -4.59 9.11 39.47
N SER A 655 -5.80 8.96 38.90
CA SER A 655 -6.31 7.67 38.44
C SER A 655 -5.44 7.12 37.31
N ASP A 656 -5.49 5.81 37.09
CA ASP A 656 -4.75 5.22 35.98
C ASP A 656 -5.27 5.69 34.61
N GLU A 657 -6.54 6.08 34.52
CA GLU A 657 -7.15 6.60 33.29
C GLU A 657 -6.57 7.97 32.92
N MET A 658 -6.40 8.85 33.91
CA MET A 658 -5.75 10.15 33.69
C MET A 658 -4.28 9.96 33.30
N LYS A 659 -3.58 9.04 33.98
CA LYS A 659 -2.19 8.70 33.65
C LYS A 659 -2.05 8.15 32.24
N GLN A 660 -2.92 7.21 31.87
CA GLN A 660 -2.96 6.63 30.53
C GLN A 660 -3.25 7.70 29.47
N SER A 661 -4.24 8.56 29.70
CA SER A 661 -4.59 9.63 28.77
C SER A 661 -3.41 10.59 28.53
N SER A 662 -2.67 10.94 29.58
CA SER A 662 -1.48 11.80 29.44
C SER A 662 -0.34 11.11 28.68
N LEU A 663 -0.11 9.80 28.92
CA LEU A 663 0.89 9.02 28.18
C LEU A 663 0.51 8.84 26.72
N ASP A 664 -0.75 8.52 26.43
CA ASP A 664 -1.27 8.36 25.07
C ASP A 664 -1.06 9.67 24.28
N GLN A 665 -1.34 10.84 24.88
CA GLN A 665 -1.09 12.15 24.26
C GLN A 665 0.39 12.39 23.95
N ILE A 666 1.29 12.17 24.92
CA ILE A 666 2.74 12.35 24.73
C ILE A 666 3.28 11.38 23.68
N ALA A 667 2.88 10.10 23.73
CA ALA A 667 3.32 9.08 22.79
C ALA A 667 2.83 9.38 21.37
N GLY A 668 1.59 9.85 21.22
CA GLY A 668 1.03 10.29 19.94
C GLY A 668 1.78 11.48 19.35
N GLU A 669 2.00 12.54 20.14
CA GLU A 669 2.71 13.74 19.69
C GLU A 669 4.19 13.44 19.35
N PHE A 670 4.85 12.62 20.18
CA PHE A 670 6.21 12.16 19.90
C PHE A 670 6.27 11.35 18.61
N ASN A 671 5.35 10.40 18.39
CA ASN A 671 5.34 9.55 17.21
C ASN A 671 5.11 10.36 15.93
N LYS A 672 4.18 11.32 15.96
CA LYS A 672 3.90 12.23 14.83
C LYS A 672 5.15 13.03 14.45
N ASN A 673 5.77 13.69 15.42
CA ASN A 673 6.96 14.51 15.18
C ASN A 673 8.18 13.67 14.76
N LEU A 674 8.35 12.47 15.33
CA LEU A 674 9.38 11.52 14.93
C LEU A 674 9.18 11.06 13.49
N HIS A 675 7.94 10.74 13.10
CA HIS A 675 7.63 10.29 11.74
C HIS A 675 8.00 11.37 10.70
N ASP A 676 7.62 12.62 10.94
CA ASP A 676 7.92 13.72 10.01
C ASP A 676 9.41 14.01 9.94
N TYR A 677 10.14 13.92 11.06
CA TYR A 677 11.59 14.00 11.08
C TYR A 677 12.22 12.91 10.22
N ILE A 678 11.91 11.62 10.45
CA ILE A 678 12.54 10.50 9.74
C ILE A 678 12.24 10.55 8.23
N VAL A 679 10.99 10.82 7.83
CA VAL A 679 10.63 10.93 6.40
C VAL A 679 11.39 12.09 5.75
N SER A 680 11.37 13.27 6.38
CA SER A 680 12.03 14.44 5.79
C SER A 680 13.54 14.26 5.71
N SER A 681 14.18 13.73 6.75
CA SER A 681 15.63 13.60 6.84
C SER A 681 16.19 12.46 5.99
N THR A 682 15.50 11.30 5.92
CA THR A 682 15.97 10.13 5.16
C THR A 682 15.52 10.18 3.70
N TRP A 683 14.43 10.87 3.37
CA TRP A 683 13.85 10.81 2.04
C TRP A 683 13.72 12.17 1.34
N ASP A 684 12.89 13.08 1.83
CA ASP A 684 12.62 14.35 1.12
C ASP A 684 13.92 15.14 0.91
N ASN A 685 14.78 15.21 1.93
CA ASN A 685 16.08 15.91 1.88
C ASN A 685 17.18 15.14 1.12
N GLN A 686 16.99 13.83 0.89
CA GLN A 686 17.99 12.93 0.29
C GLN A 686 17.57 12.42 -1.10
N MET A 687 16.60 13.10 -1.72
CA MET A 687 16.04 12.66 -3.01
C MET A 687 17.11 12.54 -4.10
N LYS A 688 18.13 13.42 -4.10
CA LYS A 688 19.22 13.37 -5.09
C LYS A 688 20.08 12.13 -4.92
N GLU A 689 20.33 11.74 -3.68
CA GLU A 689 21.14 10.61 -3.25
C GLU A 689 20.41 9.29 -3.58
N TRP A 690 19.10 9.21 -3.34
CA TRP A 690 18.26 8.09 -3.78
C TRP A 690 18.30 7.93 -5.31
N ILE A 691 18.10 9.02 -6.06
CA ILE A 691 18.19 9.01 -7.52
C ILE A 691 19.59 8.57 -7.99
N HIS A 692 20.66 9.07 -7.36
CA HIS A 692 22.03 8.69 -7.67
C HIS A 692 22.25 7.19 -7.47
N ALA A 693 21.89 6.66 -6.29
CA ALA A 693 22.02 5.25 -5.96
C ALA A 693 21.22 4.34 -6.92
N TYR A 694 20.05 4.79 -7.36
CA TYR A 694 19.23 4.05 -8.32
C TYR A 694 19.87 3.99 -9.71
N GLN A 695 20.45 5.11 -10.18
CA GLN A 695 21.08 5.23 -11.51
C GLN A 695 22.38 4.43 -11.68
N LEU A 696 22.97 3.92 -10.60
CA LEU A 696 24.15 3.06 -10.66
C LEU A 696 23.89 1.83 -11.54
N SER A 697 24.80 1.55 -12.48
CA SER A 697 24.70 0.44 -13.44
C SER A 697 26.06 -0.20 -13.71
N GLY A 698 26.06 -1.38 -14.34
CA GLY A 698 27.27 -2.15 -14.63
C GLY A 698 27.81 -2.98 -13.46
N THR A 699 28.94 -3.65 -13.70
CA THR A 699 29.58 -4.58 -12.76
C THR A 699 29.95 -3.90 -11.45
N GLY A 700 29.56 -4.49 -10.31
CA GLY A 700 29.84 -3.95 -8.98
C GLY A 700 28.85 -2.90 -8.48
N SER A 701 27.92 -2.43 -9.33
CA SER A 701 26.90 -1.43 -8.97
C SER A 701 26.02 -1.85 -7.80
N THR A 702 25.76 -3.15 -7.62
CA THR A 702 24.97 -3.69 -6.50
C THR A 702 25.62 -3.42 -5.14
N LYS A 703 26.94 -3.58 -5.02
CA LYS A 703 27.67 -3.29 -3.77
C LYS A 703 27.78 -1.79 -3.51
N ILE A 704 28.00 -1.00 -4.56
CA ILE A 704 28.07 0.47 -4.44
C ILE A 704 26.70 1.01 -4.01
N ARG A 705 25.60 0.57 -4.66
CA ARG A 705 24.24 0.95 -4.30
C ARG A 705 23.91 0.65 -2.85
N ALA A 706 24.28 -0.53 -2.34
CA ALA A 706 24.06 -0.88 -0.94
C ALA A 706 24.76 0.10 0.01
N LYS A 707 25.99 0.52 -0.31
CA LYS A 707 26.73 1.52 0.48
C LYS A 707 26.09 2.91 0.39
N GLU A 708 25.72 3.36 -0.79
CA GLU A 708 25.04 4.67 -0.96
C GLU A 708 23.74 4.72 -0.14
N ILE A 709 22.94 3.64 -0.14
CA ILE A 709 21.72 3.54 0.68
C ILE A 709 22.07 3.61 2.18
N GLN A 710 23.14 2.94 2.61
CA GLN A 710 23.59 3.01 4.00
C GLN A 710 24.02 4.44 4.39
N GLU A 711 24.75 5.15 3.53
CA GLU A 711 25.16 6.54 3.78
C GLU A 711 23.95 7.47 3.93
N ILE A 712 22.88 7.25 3.16
CA ILE A 712 21.61 7.96 3.35
C ILE A 712 21.06 7.72 4.76
N TYR A 713 21.10 6.49 5.28
CA TYR A 713 20.63 6.22 6.65
C TYR A 713 21.44 6.96 7.72
N LYS A 714 22.75 7.15 7.52
CA LYS A 714 23.63 7.86 8.47
C LYS A 714 23.26 9.33 8.65
N THR A 715 22.59 9.92 7.67
CA THR A 715 22.10 11.32 7.77
C THR A 715 20.99 11.47 8.81
N THR A 716 20.31 10.38 9.17
CA THR A 716 19.13 10.40 10.03
C THR A 716 19.34 9.71 11.38
N ILE A 717 20.14 8.64 11.42
CA ILE A 717 20.51 7.95 12.65
C ILE A 717 21.99 7.59 12.62
N PRO A 718 22.81 8.02 13.61
CA PRO A 718 24.24 7.82 13.58
C PRO A 718 24.60 6.34 13.68
N GLU A 719 25.70 5.92 13.06
CA GLU A 719 26.18 4.56 13.24
C GLU A 719 26.60 4.32 14.71
N PRO A 720 26.43 3.09 15.26
CA PRO A 720 26.70 2.83 16.66
C PRO A 720 28.13 3.18 17.13
N HIS A 721 29.11 3.13 16.23
CA HIS A 721 30.51 3.43 16.53
C HIS A 721 30.86 4.92 16.39
N GLU A 722 30.04 5.66 15.65
CA GLU A 722 30.10 7.13 15.53
C GLU A 722 29.15 7.81 16.52
N PHE A 723 28.51 7.01 17.39
CA PHE A 723 27.53 7.50 18.34
C PHE A 723 28.22 8.37 19.40
N HIS A 724 27.89 9.66 19.37
CA HIS A 724 28.24 10.61 20.40
C HIS A 724 26.96 11.29 20.89
N SER A 725 26.77 11.38 22.20
CA SER A 725 25.58 12.04 22.79
C SER A 725 25.45 13.51 22.39
N GLN A 726 26.56 14.13 21.95
CA GLN A 726 26.61 15.49 21.43
C GLN A 726 26.43 15.60 19.90
N SER A 727 26.19 14.48 19.21
CA SER A 727 25.87 14.50 17.79
C SER A 727 24.57 15.28 17.57
N ILE A 728 24.55 16.12 16.53
CA ILE A 728 23.40 16.94 16.16
C ILE A 728 22.15 16.05 15.95
N ILE A 729 22.34 14.87 15.37
CA ILE A 729 21.25 13.91 15.10
C ILE A 729 20.63 13.40 16.42
N VAL A 730 21.47 13.01 17.38
CA VAL A 730 21.01 12.51 18.69
C VAL A 730 20.29 13.62 19.45
N TYR A 731 20.83 14.85 19.39
CA TYR A 731 20.22 16.02 19.98
C TYR A 731 18.85 16.33 19.37
N GLU A 732 18.68 16.20 18.05
CA GLU A 732 17.40 16.48 17.39
C GLU A 732 16.33 15.46 17.80
N ILE A 733 16.66 14.17 17.86
CA ILE A 733 15.73 13.13 18.35
C ILE A 733 15.36 13.37 19.83
N TYR A 734 16.34 13.72 20.66
CA TYR A 734 16.09 14.09 22.06
C TYR A 734 15.19 15.33 22.15
N ARG A 735 15.42 16.33 21.31
CA ARG A 735 14.62 17.56 21.26
C ARG A 735 13.18 17.27 20.86
N ILE A 736 12.96 16.40 19.87
CA ILE A 736 11.61 15.96 19.46
C ILE A 736 10.88 15.30 20.64
N LEU A 737 11.56 14.40 21.37
CA LEU A 737 11.01 13.77 22.56
C LEU A 737 10.67 14.80 23.65
N LYS A 738 11.61 15.69 23.98
CA LYS A 738 11.44 16.72 24.99
C LYS A 738 10.28 17.66 24.66
N GLN A 739 10.22 18.10 23.41
CA GLN A 739 9.16 19.00 22.93
C GLN A 739 7.79 18.34 23.04
N ALA A 740 7.64 17.07 22.63
CA ALA A 740 6.38 16.34 22.76
C ALA A 740 5.95 16.18 24.23
N ILE A 741 6.89 15.93 25.16
CA ILE A 741 6.61 15.88 26.59
C ILE A 741 6.11 17.23 27.10
N GLU A 742 6.81 18.32 26.76
CA GLU A 742 6.51 19.67 27.25
C GLU A 742 5.20 20.24 26.67
N ASP A 743 4.94 20.00 25.38
CA ASP A 743 3.72 20.45 24.69
C ASP A 743 2.46 19.78 25.25
N CYS A 744 2.58 18.54 25.72
CA CYS A 744 1.51 17.81 26.41
C CYS A 744 1.48 18.05 27.92
N GLY A 745 2.22 19.04 28.45
CA GLY A 745 2.18 19.44 29.87
C GLY A 745 3.09 18.64 30.82
N GLY A 746 3.79 17.63 30.30
CA GLY A 746 4.82 16.88 31.03
C GLY A 746 6.09 17.69 31.28
N ARG A 747 7.03 17.09 32.01
CA ARG A 747 8.35 17.70 32.25
C ARG A 747 9.46 16.69 32.01
N MET A 748 10.56 17.13 31.41
CA MET A 748 11.76 16.33 31.24
C MET A 748 12.92 17.03 31.96
N GLU A 749 13.41 16.42 33.02
CA GLU A 749 14.55 16.89 33.82
C GLU A 749 15.84 16.22 33.36
N GLY A 750 16.94 16.98 33.29
CA GLY A 750 18.21 16.54 32.70
C GLY A 750 18.31 16.97 31.25
#